data_AF-A0A3E0REI2-F1
#
_entry.id   AF-A0A3E0REI2-F1
#
_cell.length_a   1.000
_cell.length_b   1.000
_cell.length_c   1.000
_cell.angle_alpha   90.00
_cell.angle_beta   90.00
_cell.angle_gamma   90.00
#
_symmetry.space_group_name_H-M   'P 1'
#
loop_
_entity.id
_entity.type
_entity.pdbx_description
1 polymer ?
#
loop_
_entity_poly.entity_id
_entity_poly.type
_entity_poly.pdbx_seq_one_letter_code
_entity_poly.pdbx_strand_id
1 'polypeptide(L)'
;MKKSLSLLAASLYLASCQTDTVGADNVDIIAEPVIALPIGDIDLTLDHLLVPDDSLIFDDNMDYKLVVAQDSVFSLSVDDLISLPAQSPATSSISMGTIGVNNVTMNTDISLGTVATDAGLTTINSAHGSNAPFPTMNESNIGTYGGGGFGTFTSASFSDGSMTLTLTNDWPTVVSMGVDLVDNTTNNTILSFALSNAAANGGTASDTESLVGKSLPNNIGFKITSLSSPGTGLTSVAIDTADALTLDVSTADLAVYTAVTALTTQDISNDTQYVDLSTGGSEELRELMFNTASFDYEFTSTLAEDLELGIGFPGSDKNGVEVDTTITIPAGQTVMGAISLDNTILDLTTDPSQDHSKLPISVSATLVGSGNQVSIDSSDALDMTFEMTNLQFGHIKGFFGTQTITIDNGSVPLSVDFLENFDGTITFSEPSISMDITNSIGLPIELALDFDSYANGTASSLNGPDFVLPYPTILGDTETGTLTFDNTNSQITDVFTLPKDSIVYGGAVNVNHDTATFGTENFVTNTSAIAGDLLMELPFTITATGLAFGDTLADDLDLSGSVPENMEVQSIQLFMSNTTTLPLETTVALKFYDANWNEVHMETVDLLISGVPNANGIVTAPSTSDVTIDLNGAALEAVLGAKSVIAEATMDTYNGGSDPVKLRTDATIGISLGVQLEVSLTL
;
A
#
# COMPACT_ATOMS: atom_id res chain seq x y z
N MET A 1 -3.50 -15.95 103.47
CA MET A 1 -3.91 -15.63 104.85
C MET A 1 -2.74 -15.90 105.77
N LYS A 2 -2.29 -14.87 106.50
CA LYS A 2 -1.38 -14.85 107.67
C LYS A 2 0.01 -15.54 107.53
N LYS A 3 1.09 -14.77 107.42
CA LYS A 3 1.82 -14.08 108.52
C LYS A 3 2.54 -15.04 109.50
N SER A 4 3.85 -15.13 109.29
CA SER A 4 4.90 -14.68 110.22
C SER A 4 5.10 -15.39 111.57
N LEU A 5 6.37 -15.74 111.80
CA LEU A 5 7.27 -15.12 112.80
C LEU A 5 7.84 -16.09 113.85
N SER A 6 9.19 -16.11 113.92
CA SER A 6 10.04 -16.09 115.14
C SER A 6 10.01 -17.29 116.09
N LEU A 7 11.04 -17.64 116.87
CA LEU A 7 12.46 -17.30 117.00
C LEU A 7 13.03 -18.26 118.08
N LEU A 8 14.33 -18.56 118.03
CA LEU A 8 15.26 -18.71 119.16
C LEU A 8 15.21 -19.91 120.14
N ALA A 9 16.25 -20.75 119.98
CA ALA A 9 17.34 -21.05 120.94
C ALA A 9 17.23 -22.11 122.08
N ALA A 10 18.28 -22.96 122.01
CA ALA A 10 19.24 -23.36 123.07
C ALA A 10 18.94 -24.59 123.96
N SER A 11 19.73 -25.65 123.76
CA SER A 11 20.73 -26.21 124.71
C SER A 11 21.06 -27.67 124.33
N LEU A 12 22.20 -27.92 123.66
CA LEU A 12 23.43 -28.52 124.19
C LEU A 12 23.26 -29.81 125.04
N TYR A 13 23.62 -30.94 124.46
CA TYR A 13 24.40 -32.01 125.12
C TYR A 13 25.45 -32.58 124.14
N LEU A 14 26.72 -32.34 124.46
CA LEU A 14 27.93 -33.01 123.99
C LEU A 14 27.95 -34.45 124.59
N ALA A 15 28.63 -35.50 124.13
CA ALA A 15 29.73 -35.67 123.19
C ALA A 15 29.79 -37.15 122.74
N SER A 16 30.34 -37.42 121.56
CA SER A 16 31.42 -38.42 121.35
C SER A 16 31.70 -38.57 119.85
N CYS A 17 32.78 -37.92 119.39
CA CYS A 17 33.27 -37.89 118.03
C CYS A 17 33.83 -39.24 117.56
N GLN A 18 33.61 -39.55 116.27
CA GLN A 18 34.72 -39.79 115.36
C GLN A 18 34.40 -39.11 114.03
N THR A 19 35.19 -38.10 113.70
CA THR A 19 35.21 -37.35 112.45
C THR A 19 36.29 -37.94 111.57
N ASP A 20 35.92 -38.69 110.54
CA ASP A 20 36.75 -38.85 109.35
C ASP A 20 36.41 -37.70 108.41
N THR A 21 37.20 -36.64 108.52
CA THR A 21 37.24 -35.53 107.55
C THR A 21 38.01 -36.01 106.34
N VAL A 22 37.31 -36.27 105.23
CA VAL A 22 37.90 -36.28 103.90
C VAL A 22 38.27 -34.82 103.58
N GLY A 23 39.57 -34.51 103.63
CA GLY A 23 40.09 -33.25 103.13
C GLY A 23 39.93 -33.23 101.61
N ALA A 24 39.00 -32.42 101.12
CA ALA A 24 38.91 -32.03 99.73
C ALA A 24 39.96 -30.93 99.46
N ASP A 25 41.23 -31.28 99.54
CA ASP A 25 42.29 -30.44 98.98
C ASP A 25 42.42 -30.84 97.50
N ASN A 26 42.10 -29.90 96.60
CA ASN A 26 41.99 -30.04 95.14
C ASN A 26 40.71 -30.72 94.62
N VAL A 27 39.54 -30.18 94.93
CA VAL A 27 38.34 -30.41 94.10
C VAL A 27 38.25 -29.25 93.12
N ASP A 28 38.65 -29.48 91.86
CA ASP A 28 38.32 -28.55 90.78
C ASP A 28 36.80 -28.55 90.61
N ILE A 29 36.15 -27.44 90.95
CA ILE A 29 34.74 -27.24 90.64
C ILE A 29 34.72 -26.70 89.21
N ILE A 30 34.52 -27.59 88.25
CA ILE A 30 34.27 -27.21 86.86
C ILE A 30 32.78 -26.85 86.76
N ALA A 31 32.50 -25.58 86.53
CA ALA A 31 31.17 -25.12 86.18
C ALA A 31 31.10 -24.91 84.66
N GLU A 32 30.08 -25.46 84.02
CA GLU A 32 29.83 -25.34 82.57
C GLU A 32 28.57 -24.47 82.32
N PRO A 33 28.62 -23.15 82.55
CA PRO A 33 27.49 -22.29 82.19
C PRO A 33 27.36 -22.15 80.68
N VAL A 34 26.13 -21.86 80.25
CA VAL A 34 25.77 -21.65 78.85
C VAL A 34 25.39 -20.17 78.67
N ILE A 35 25.97 -19.52 77.66
CA ILE A 35 25.67 -18.14 77.27
C ILE A 35 24.99 -18.19 75.90
N ALA A 36 23.75 -17.71 75.79
CA ALA A 36 23.03 -17.62 74.52
C ALA A 36 22.83 -16.16 74.10
N LEU A 37 23.14 -15.84 72.85
CA LEU A 37 23.12 -14.49 72.29
C LEU A 37 22.43 -14.51 70.92
N PRO A 38 21.53 -13.56 70.61
CA PRO A 38 21.12 -13.34 69.22
C PRO A 38 22.30 -12.73 68.46
N ILE A 39 22.56 -13.21 67.23
CA ILE A 39 23.55 -12.61 66.32
C ILE A 39 22.83 -11.58 65.45
N GLY A 40 21.75 -11.98 64.78
CA GLY A 40 21.02 -11.11 63.87
C GLY A 40 19.83 -11.82 63.23
N ASP A 41 18.96 -11.02 62.62
CA ASP A 41 17.78 -11.45 61.89
C ASP A 41 17.77 -10.78 60.51
N ILE A 42 17.40 -11.52 59.47
CA ILE A 42 17.15 -11.01 58.13
C ILE A 42 15.68 -11.28 57.80
N ASP A 43 14.95 -10.24 57.43
CA ASP A 43 13.61 -10.35 56.84
C ASP A 43 13.66 -9.87 55.39
N LEU A 44 13.64 -10.82 54.46
CA LEU A 44 13.62 -10.55 53.01
C LEU A 44 12.19 -10.57 52.48
N THR A 45 11.93 -9.67 51.54
CA THR A 45 10.73 -9.62 50.70
C THR A 45 11.17 -9.60 49.24
N LEU A 46 10.24 -9.79 48.30
CA LEU A 46 10.61 -9.72 46.88
C LEU A 46 11.13 -8.35 46.45
N ASP A 47 10.73 -7.26 47.11
CA ASP A 47 11.29 -5.91 46.88
C ASP A 47 12.79 -5.81 47.19
N HIS A 48 13.32 -6.70 48.03
CA HIS A 48 14.76 -6.78 48.29
C HIS A 48 15.50 -7.58 47.20
N LEU A 49 14.79 -8.46 46.47
CA LEU A 49 15.35 -9.27 45.38
C LEU A 49 15.21 -8.60 44.00
N LEU A 50 14.15 -7.83 43.80
CA LEU A 50 13.84 -7.09 42.58
C LEU A 50 13.79 -5.60 42.93
N VAL A 51 14.83 -4.85 42.59
CA VAL A 51 14.80 -3.39 42.72
C VAL A 51 13.73 -2.87 41.75
N PRO A 52 12.68 -2.18 42.22
CA PRO A 52 11.63 -1.69 41.33
C PRO A 52 12.20 -0.66 40.34
N ASP A 53 11.97 -0.88 39.05
CA ASP A 53 12.15 0.10 37.98
C ASP A 53 10.78 0.43 37.36
N ASP A 54 10.69 1.51 36.59
CA ASP A 54 9.45 2.03 35.97
C ASP A 54 8.76 1.01 35.03
N SER A 55 9.47 -0.06 34.62
CA SER A 55 8.95 -1.16 33.79
C SER A 55 8.28 -2.30 34.58
N LEU A 56 8.44 -2.33 35.91
CA LEU A 56 7.82 -3.34 36.78
C LEU A 56 6.45 -2.85 37.23
N ILE A 57 5.38 -3.51 36.75
CA ILE A 57 4.00 -3.10 37.07
C ILE A 57 3.39 -4.07 38.08
N PHE A 58 2.81 -3.51 39.13
CA PHE A 58 2.04 -4.24 40.14
C PHE A 58 0.62 -4.49 39.62
N ASP A 59 0.22 -5.75 39.54
CA ASP A 59 -1.19 -6.09 39.30
C ASP A 59 -1.97 -6.05 40.64
N ASP A 60 -3.27 -5.79 40.58
CA ASP A 60 -4.18 -5.67 41.74
C ASP A 60 -4.29 -6.98 42.57
N ASN A 61 -3.67 -8.07 42.09
CA ASN A 61 -3.77 -9.42 42.64
C ASN A 61 -2.52 -9.93 43.40
N MET A 62 -1.54 -9.06 43.70
CA MET A 62 -0.29 -9.40 44.43
C MET A 62 0.73 -10.25 43.63
N ASP A 63 0.56 -10.39 42.31
CA ASP A 63 1.51 -11.10 41.43
C ASP A 63 2.41 -10.08 40.69
N TYR A 64 3.72 -10.35 40.55
CA TYR A 64 4.61 -9.50 39.75
C TYR A 64 4.50 -9.84 38.26
N LYS A 65 4.55 -8.81 37.41
CA LYS A 65 4.74 -8.95 35.97
C LYS A 65 5.63 -7.86 35.43
N LEU A 66 6.51 -8.23 34.50
CA LEU A 66 7.22 -7.26 33.67
C LEU A 66 6.35 -6.98 32.44
N VAL A 67 5.99 -5.72 32.24
CA VAL A 67 5.11 -5.30 31.13
C VAL A 67 5.84 -4.28 30.28
N VAL A 68 5.93 -4.55 29.00
CA VAL A 68 6.42 -3.59 28.01
C VAL A 68 5.26 -3.26 27.09
N ALA A 69 4.76 -2.05 27.20
CA ALA A 69 3.75 -1.50 26.31
C ALA A 69 4.39 -0.43 25.43
N GLN A 70 4.22 -0.54 24.13
CA GLN A 70 4.71 0.45 23.17
C GLN A 70 3.64 0.72 22.12
N ASP A 71 3.18 1.96 22.11
CA ASP A 71 2.22 2.42 21.11
C ASP A 71 2.91 2.58 19.75
N SER A 72 2.21 2.22 18.68
CA SER A 72 2.62 2.44 17.29
C SER A 72 4.00 1.85 16.94
N VAL A 73 4.26 0.59 17.32
CA VAL A 73 5.49 -0.12 16.95
C VAL A 73 5.61 -0.39 15.46
N PHE A 74 4.48 -0.41 14.76
CA PHE A 74 4.37 -0.62 13.33
C PHE A 74 3.29 0.28 12.74
N SER A 75 3.59 0.87 11.59
CA SER A 75 2.59 1.52 10.75
C SER A 75 2.85 1.26 9.27
N LEU A 76 1.78 1.04 8.53
CA LEU A 76 1.78 0.96 7.07
C LEU A 76 0.79 1.97 6.53
N SER A 77 1.22 2.83 5.62
CA SER A 77 0.36 3.83 4.99
C SER A 77 -0.04 3.40 3.57
N VAL A 78 -1.07 4.03 3.02
CA VAL A 78 -1.45 3.79 1.62
C VAL A 78 -0.33 4.11 0.62
N ASP A 79 0.54 5.08 0.93
CA ASP A 79 1.65 5.47 0.06
C ASP A 79 2.70 4.36 -0.08
N ASP A 80 2.79 3.46 0.92
CA ASP A 80 3.66 2.27 0.88
C ASP A 80 3.06 1.14 0.02
N LEU A 81 1.75 1.21 -0.29
CA LEU A 81 1.03 0.24 -1.10
C LEU A 81 0.91 0.66 -2.56
N ILE A 82 0.52 1.90 -2.81
CA ILE A 82 0.24 2.38 -4.17
C ILE A 82 0.52 3.87 -4.30
N SER A 83 1.11 4.25 -5.43
CA SER A 83 1.23 5.65 -5.84
C SER A 83 0.78 5.78 -7.29
N LEU A 84 0.04 6.86 -7.59
CA LEU A 84 -0.34 7.14 -8.98
C LEU A 84 0.86 7.73 -9.73
N PRO A 85 1.20 7.19 -10.91
CA PRO A 85 2.32 7.70 -11.69
C PRO A 85 2.01 9.11 -12.21
N ALA A 86 3.03 9.98 -12.20
CA ALA A 86 2.94 11.29 -12.84
C ALA A 86 2.68 11.10 -14.35
N GLN A 87 1.70 11.83 -14.89
CA GLN A 87 1.37 11.77 -16.30
C GLN A 87 2.22 12.78 -17.07
N SER A 88 2.74 12.36 -18.22
CA SER A 88 3.39 13.28 -19.17
C SER A 88 2.36 13.80 -20.18
N PRO A 89 2.55 15.01 -20.73
CA PRO A 89 1.70 15.50 -21.81
C PRO A 89 1.65 14.50 -22.96
N ALA A 90 0.45 14.09 -23.32
CA ALA A 90 0.19 13.31 -24.51
C ALA A 90 -0.12 14.27 -25.66
N THR A 91 0.42 13.95 -26.83
CA THR A 91 0.10 14.66 -28.07
C THR A 91 -0.64 13.74 -29.01
N SER A 92 -1.67 14.29 -29.65
CA SER A 92 -2.45 13.62 -30.68
C SER A 92 -2.81 14.64 -31.75
N SER A 93 -3.13 14.17 -32.95
CA SER A 93 -3.62 15.06 -34.00
C SER A 93 -4.73 14.39 -34.79
N ILE A 94 -5.74 15.19 -35.13
CA ILE A 94 -6.81 14.81 -36.04
C ILE A 94 -6.55 15.56 -37.34
N SER A 95 -6.03 14.86 -38.34
CA SER A 95 -5.96 15.40 -39.69
C SER A 95 -7.36 15.42 -40.29
N MET A 96 -7.67 16.49 -41.02
CA MET A 96 -8.95 16.62 -41.70
C MET A 96 -9.10 15.61 -42.86
N GLY A 97 -7.99 15.18 -43.48
CA GLY A 97 -8.02 14.24 -44.59
C GLY A 97 -8.82 14.77 -45.78
N THR A 98 -9.51 13.89 -46.51
CA THR A 98 -10.32 14.29 -47.66
C THR A 98 -11.71 14.69 -47.22
N ILE A 99 -12.19 15.84 -47.69
CA ILE A 99 -13.48 16.38 -47.28
C ILE A 99 -14.53 16.12 -48.35
N GLY A 100 -15.68 15.58 -47.96
CA GLY A 100 -16.84 15.46 -48.83
C GLY A 100 -17.41 16.84 -49.18
N VAL A 101 -17.69 17.09 -50.45
CA VAL A 101 -18.30 18.35 -50.91
C VAL A 101 -19.60 18.08 -51.66
N ASN A 102 -20.48 19.09 -51.71
CA ASN A 102 -21.76 18.95 -52.39
C ASN A 102 -21.59 18.66 -53.89
N ASN A 103 -22.38 17.72 -54.40
CA ASN A 103 -22.49 17.47 -55.83
C ASN A 103 -22.96 18.73 -56.57
N VAL A 104 -22.50 18.87 -57.82
CA VAL A 104 -22.79 20.03 -58.66
C VAL A 104 -23.43 19.60 -59.97
N THR A 105 -24.31 20.48 -60.45
CA THR A 105 -24.93 20.34 -61.76
C THR A 105 -24.76 21.62 -62.56
N MET A 106 -24.54 21.51 -63.86
CA MET A 106 -24.46 22.64 -64.79
C MET A 106 -25.18 22.28 -66.07
N ASN A 107 -25.83 23.26 -66.70
CA ASN A 107 -26.45 23.10 -68.01
C ASN A 107 -25.88 24.16 -68.96
N THR A 108 -25.61 23.79 -70.21
CA THR A 108 -25.22 24.70 -71.29
C THR A 108 -25.94 24.35 -72.57
N ASP A 109 -26.70 25.31 -73.11
CA ASP A 109 -27.34 25.18 -74.41
C ASP A 109 -26.47 25.75 -75.53
N ILE A 110 -26.32 24.98 -76.61
CA ILE A 110 -25.60 25.37 -77.81
C ILE A 110 -26.55 25.28 -79.01
N SER A 111 -26.99 26.43 -79.54
CA SER A 111 -27.93 26.45 -80.66
C SER A 111 -27.31 25.90 -81.95
N LEU A 112 -28.13 25.25 -82.77
CA LEU A 112 -27.77 24.77 -84.10
C LEU A 112 -27.21 25.89 -84.97
N GLY A 113 -27.77 27.10 -84.90
CA GLY A 113 -27.28 28.27 -85.64
C GLY A 113 -25.87 28.70 -85.23
N THR A 114 -25.56 28.62 -83.92
CA THR A 114 -24.21 28.91 -83.41
C THR A 114 -23.22 27.87 -83.96
N VAL A 115 -23.51 26.58 -83.78
CA VAL A 115 -22.65 25.50 -84.27
C VAL A 115 -22.46 25.58 -85.79
N ALA A 116 -23.55 25.82 -86.54
CA ALA A 116 -23.49 25.95 -87.99
C ALA A 116 -22.66 27.16 -88.43
N THR A 117 -22.66 28.25 -87.67
CA THR A 117 -21.83 29.42 -87.96
C THR A 117 -20.35 29.13 -87.70
N ASP A 118 -20.02 28.57 -86.54
CA ASP A 118 -18.64 28.30 -86.13
C ASP A 118 -17.99 27.21 -86.99
N ALA A 119 -18.77 26.21 -87.40
CA ALA A 119 -18.33 25.15 -88.31
C ALA A 119 -18.44 25.52 -89.81
N GLY A 120 -18.95 26.71 -90.17
CA GLY A 120 -19.08 27.15 -91.56
C GLY A 120 -20.19 26.46 -92.39
N LEU A 121 -21.17 25.85 -91.74
CA LEU A 121 -22.31 25.12 -92.33
C LEU A 121 -23.43 26.06 -92.82
N THR A 122 -23.11 26.93 -93.78
CA THR A 122 -24.02 27.97 -94.32
C THR A 122 -25.34 27.45 -94.89
N THR A 123 -25.39 26.19 -95.32
CA THR A 123 -26.60 25.53 -95.85
C THR A 123 -27.65 25.29 -94.77
N ILE A 124 -27.23 24.98 -93.54
CA ILE A 124 -28.13 24.81 -92.38
C ILE A 124 -28.75 26.16 -92.02
N ASN A 125 -27.92 27.21 -91.91
CA ASN A 125 -28.38 28.57 -91.61
C ASN A 125 -29.37 29.10 -92.66
N SER A 126 -29.12 28.80 -93.94
CA SER A 126 -30.00 29.23 -95.04
C SER A 126 -31.33 28.46 -95.10
N ALA A 127 -31.41 27.29 -94.46
CA ALA A 127 -32.59 26.44 -94.40
C ALA A 127 -33.46 26.66 -93.16
N HIS A 128 -33.08 27.60 -92.27
CA HIS A 128 -33.85 27.95 -91.08
C HIS A 128 -35.32 28.30 -91.41
N GLY A 129 -36.25 27.70 -90.66
CA GLY A 129 -37.69 27.90 -90.83
C GLY A 129 -38.30 27.17 -92.02
N SER A 130 -37.55 26.27 -92.67
CA SER A 130 -38.00 25.48 -93.81
C SER A 130 -37.95 23.97 -93.54
N ASN A 131 -38.69 23.20 -94.34
CA ASN A 131 -38.58 21.73 -94.35
C ASN A 131 -37.64 21.29 -95.47
N ALA A 132 -36.44 20.83 -95.11
CA ALA A 132 -35.41 20.39 -96.04
C ALA A 132 -34.68 19.15 -95.50
N PRO A 133 -34.01 18.35 -96.35
CA PRO A 133 -33.14 17.29 -95.85
C PRO A 133 -31.98 17.88 -95.04
N PHE A 134 -31.77 17.37 -93.83
CA PHE A 134 -30.65 17.79 -92.98
C PHE A 134 -29.35 17.17 -93.54
N PRO A 135 -28.29 17.97 -93.77
CA PRO A 135 -27.06 17.48 -94.39
C PRO A 135 -26.28 16.53 -93.48
N THR A 136 -25.49 15.64 -94.09
CA THR A 136 -24.43 14.92 -93.36
C THR A 136 -23.37 15.92 -92.87
N MET A 137 -22.83 15.70 -91.68
CA MET A 137 -21.76 16.55 -91.11
C MET A 137 -20.69 15.69 -90.42
N ASN A 138 -19.45 16.16 -90.49
CA ASN A 138 -18.30 15.54 -89.84
C ASN A 138 -17.24 16.61 -89.58
N GLU A 139 -17.41 17.35 -88.49
CA GLU A 139 -16.63 18.51 -88.14
C GLU A 139 -15.67 18.19 -86.97
N SER A 140 -14.55 18.90 -86.93
CA SER A 140 -13.54 18.75 -85.87
C SER A 140 -13.15 20.09 -85.29
N ASN A 141 -13.01 20.18 -83.97
CA ASN A 141 -12.60 21.38 -83.24
C ASN A 141 -13.41 22.63 -83.59
N ILE A 142 -14.73 22.54 -83.47
CA ILE A 142 -15.65 23.62 -83.89
C ILE A 142 -15.69 24.81 -82.93
N GLY A 143 -15.09 24.69 -81.74
CA GLY A 143 -14.98 25.78 -80.78
C GLY A 143 -15.11 25.31 -79.34
N THR A 144 -14.98 26.27 -78.42
CA THR A 144 -15.27 26.08 -77.00
C THR A 144 -16.53 26.86 -76.67
N TYR A 145 -17.49 26.16 -76.07
CA TYR A 145 -18.81 26.66 -75.72
C TYR A 145 -19.01 26.68 -74.22
N GLY A 146 -20.02 27.42 -73.77
CA GLY A 146 -20.24 27.67 -72.35
C GLY A 146 -19.17 28.58 -71.73
N GLY A 147 -19.22 28.69 -70.41
CA GLY A 147 -18.31 29.52 -69.63
C GLY A 147 -18.83 29.72 -68.22
N GLY A 148 -17.91 29.91 -67.27
CA GLY A 148 -18.22 30.02 -65.84
C GLY A 148 -17.85 28.77 -65.06
N GLY A 149 -18.20 28.75 -63.77
CA GLY A 149 -17.88 27.66 -62.85
C GLY A 149 -19.14 27.02 -62.30
N PHE A 150 -18.97 25.97 -61.49
CA PHE A 150 -20.07 25.25 -60.85
C PHE A 150 -20.76 26.04 -59.71
N GLY A 151 -20.25 27.23 -59.36
CA GLY A 151 -20.84 28.15 -58.39
C GLY A 151 -20.63 27.78 -56.91
N THR A 152 -20.42 26.49 -56.59
CA THR A 152 -20.22 26.00 -55.22
C THR A 152 -18.75 25.94 -54.78
N PHE A 153 -17.81 25.93 -55.73
CA PHE A 153 -16.38 26.05 -55.45
C PHE A 153 -15.67 26.94 -56.48
N THR A 154 -14.68 27.70 -56.01
CA THR A 154 -13.84 28.56 -56.86
C THR A 154 -12.70 27.76 -57.51
N SER A 155 -12.21 26.74 -56.80
CA SER A 155 -11.30 25.73 -57.32
C SER A 155 -11.41 24.50 -56.43
N ALA A 156 -11.37 23.30 -56.99
CA ALA A 156 -11.39 22.06 -56.21
C ALA A 156 -10.50 21.01 -56.87
N SER A 157 -9.68 20.33 -56.08
CA SER A 157 -8.87 19.20 -56.51
C SER A 157 -9.33 17.93 -55.79
N PHE A 158 -9.69 16.93 -56.58
CA PHE A 158 -10.50 15.80 -56.11
C PHE A 158 -9.66 14.57 -55.78
N SER A 159 -9.91 14.01 -54.62
CA SER A 159 -9.44 12.68 -54.23
C SER A 159 -10.41 11.58 -54.65
N ASP A 160 -11.71 11.91 -54.78
CA ASP A 160 -12.76 11.01 -55.23
C ASP A 160 -13.85 11.75 -56.01
N GLY A 161 -14.66 10.99 -56.74
CA GLY A 161 -15.85 11.44 -57.42
C GLY A 161 -15.84 11.22 -58.93
N SER A 162 -17.01 11.39 -59.53
CA SER A 162 -17.21 11.26 -60.97
C SER A 162 -18.01 12.43 -61.54
N MET A 163 -17.83 12.67 -62.84
CA MET A 163 -18.57 13.65 -63.60
C MET A 163 -19.23 12.96 -64.79
N THR A 164 -20.55 13.10 -64.90
CA THR A 164 -21.32 12.65 -66.06
C THR A 164 -21.69 13.85 -66.92
N LEU A 165 -21.37 13.77 -68.21
CA LEU A 165 -21.84 14.71 -69.23
C LEU A 165 -22.97 14.05 -70.02
N THR A 166 -24.13 14.67 -70.08
CA THR A 166 -25.29 14.24 -70.86
C THR A 166 -25.58 15.25 -71.95
N LEU A 167 -25.59 14.78 -73.20
CA LEU A 167 -26.10 15.51 -74.35
C LEU A 167 -27.59 15.23 -74.51
N THR A 168 -28.41 16.28 -74.58
CA THR A 168 -29.77 16.24 -75.13
C THR A 168 -29.75 16.91 -76.50
N ASN A 169 -30.20 16.18 -77.52
CA ASN A 169 -30.14 16.60 -78.91
C ASN A 169 -31.53 16.96 -79.45
N ASP A 170 -31.85 18.25 -79.48
CA ASP A 170 -33.11 18.74 -80.05
C ASP A 170 -33.07 18.87 -81.57
N TRP A 171 -31.91 18.66 -82.19
CA TRP A 171 -31.79 18.75 -83.64
C TRP A 171 -32.64 17.67 -84.34
N PRO A 172 -33.07 17.92 -85.59
CA PRO A 172 -33.94 17.00 -86.31
C PRO A 172 -33.21 15.76 -86.90
N THR A 173 -31.97 15.50 -86.48
CA THR A 173 -31.13 14.38 -86.92
C THR A 173 -30.34 13.78 -85.76
N VAL A 174 -29.82 12.56 -85.91
CA VAL A 174 -28.95 11.91 -84.91
C VAL A 174 -27.62 12.66 -84.81
N VAL A 175 -27.10 12.83 -83.60
CA VAL A 175 -25.82 13.52 -83.34
C VAL A 175 -24.87 12.63 -82.53
N SER A 176 -23.60 12.63 -82.90
CA SER A 176 -22.50 12.12 -82.06
C SER A 176 -21.44 13.21 -81.90
N MET A 177 -20.91 13.35 -80.69
CA MET A 177 -20.05 14.47 -80.31
C MET A 177 -18.94 14.03 -79.36
N GLY A 178 -17.71 14.46 -79.65
CA GLY A 178 -16.60 14.43 -78.70
C GLY A 178 -16.46 15.79 -78.02
N VAL A 179 -16.38 15.80 -76.69
CA VAL A 179 -16.32 17.03 -75.89
C VAL A 179 -15.17 16.94 -74.91
N ASP A 180 -14.27 17.91 -74.95
CA ASP A 180 -13.28 18.12 -73.89
C ASP A 180 -13.82 19.18 -72.92
N LEU A 181 -13.82 18.87 -71.62
CA LEU A 181 -13.94 19.88 -70.58
C LEU A 181 -12.59 20.56 -70.42
N VAL A 182 -12.52 21.86 -70.66
CA VAL A 182 -11.28 22.64 -70.61
C VAL A 182 -11.33 23.74 -69.56
N ASP A 183 -10.17 24.11 -69.02
CA ASP A 183 -10.00 25.39 -68.32
C ASP A 183 -9.92 26.52 -69.36
N ASN A 184 -10.90 27.44 -69.37
CA ASN A 184 -10.94 28.54 -70.33
C ASN A 184 -9.78 29.54 -70.16
N THR A 185 -9.08 29.52 -69.01
CA THR A 185 -7.95 30.40 -68.72
C THR A 185 -6.66 29.86 -69.33
N THR A 186 -6.43 28.55 -69.22
CA THR A 186 -5.19 27.89 -69.65
C THR A 186 -5.33 27.09 -70.94
N ASN A 187 -6.55 26.84 -71.40
CA ASN A 187 -6.92 25.90 -72.48
C ASN A 187 -6.48 24.44 -72.24
N ASN A 188 -6.18 24.06 -71.00
CA ASN A 188 -5.85 22.68 -70.67
C ASN A 188 -7.12 21.82 -70.62
N THR A 189 -7.08 20.65 -71.25
CA THR A 189 -8.12 19.63 -71.14
C THR A 189 -8.08 18.98 -69.75
N ILE A 190 -9.21 18.95 -69.08
CA ILE A 190 -9.40 18.37 -67.75
C ILE A 190 -9.96 16.93 -67.89
N LEU A 191 -11.06 16.80 -68.63
CA LEU A 191 -11.77 15.55 -68.95
C LEU A 191 -12.13 15.53 -70.44
N SER A 192 -12.31 14.33 -71.00
CA SER A 192 -12.75 14.12 -72.38
C SER A 192 -13.91 13.12 -72.39
N PHE A 193 -14.98 13.45 -73.10
CA PHE A 193 -16.22 12.69 -73.17
C PHE A 193 -16.55 12.31 -74.62
N ALA A 194 -17.13 11.13 -74.82
CA ALA A 194 -17.54 10.60 -76.11
C ALA A 194 -19.05 10.28 -76.14
N LEU A 195 -19.84 11.25 -76.58
CA LEU A 195 -21.31 11.18 -76.60
C LEU A 195 -21.77 10.63 -77.96
N SER A 196 -22.23 9.38 -77.99
CA SER A 196 -22.51 8.67 -79.25
C SER A 196 -24.00 8.46 -79.49
N ASN A 197 -24.45 8.71 -80.73
CA ASN A 197 -25.77 8.37 -81.26
C ASN A 197 -26.96 8.95 -80.47
N ALA A 198 -26.88 10.20 -80.02
CA ALA A 198 -28.04 10.90 -79.47
C ALA A 198 -29.14 11.03 -80.54
N ALA A 199 -30.30 10.43 -80.30
CA ALA A 199 -31.40 10.45 -81.26
C ALA A 199 -31.92 11.88 -81.52
N ALA A 200 -32.58 12.09 -82.67
CA ALA A 200 -33.16 13.38 -83.03
C ALA A 200 -34.33 13.78 -82.12
N ASN A 201 -34.63 15.08 -82.04
CA ASN A 201 -35.80 15.66 -81.36
C ASN A 201 -35.93 15.25 -79.89
N GLY A 202 -34.88 15.50 -79.10
CA GLY A 202 -34.84 15.30 -77.65
C GLY A 202 -34.20 13.98 -77.21
N GLY A 203 -33.48 13.28 -78.09
CA GLY A 203 -32.75 12.08 -77.71
C GLY A 203 -31.50 12.41 -76.90
N THR A 204 -31.07 11.50 -76.03
CA THR A 204 -29.94 11.72 -75.13
C THR A 204 -28.77 10.76 -75.36
N ALA A 205 -27.56 11.19 -75.03
CA ALA A 205 -26.38 10.35 -74.89
C ALA A 205 -25.56 10.84 -73.69
N SER A 206 -24.97 9.94 -72.90
CA SER A 206 -24.20 10.30 -71.70
C SER A 206 -22.88 9.56 -71.66
N ASP A 207 -21.90 10.18 -71.02
CA ASP A 207 -20.60 9.58 -70.72
C ASP A 207 -20.12 10.04 -69.33
N THR A 208 -19.41 9.17 -68.61
CA THR A 208 -19.03 9.40 -67.21
C THR A 208 -17.53 9.20 -67.04
N GLU A 209 -16.88 10.23 -66.51
CA GLU A 209 -15.44 10.28 -66.30
C GLU A 209 -15.10 10.46 -64.82
N SER A 210 -13.92 9.97 -64.40
CA SER A 210 -13.45 10.10 -63.02
C SER A 210 -12.81 11.46 -62.77
N LEU A 211 -13.10 12.05 -61.61
CA LEU A 211 -12.46 13.29 -61.13
C LEU A 211 -11.21 13.03 -60.29
N VAL A 212 -10.86 11.78 -59.98
CA VAL A 212 -9.70 11.45 -59.14
C VAL A 212 -8.40 12.05 -59.72
N GLY A 213 -7.73 12.87 -58.91
CA GLY A 213 -6.49 13.56 -59.29
C GLY A 213 -6.69 14.70 -60.29
N LYS A 214 -7.93 15.13 -60.52
CA LYS A 214 -8.26 16.28 -61.38
C LYS A 214 -8.54 17.53 -60.54
N SER A 215 -8.32 18.68 -61.15
CA SER A 215 -8.68 19.98 -60.57
C SER A 215 -9.69 20.69 -61.45
N LEU A 216 -10.80 21.13 -60.87
CA LEU A 216 -11.82 21.93 -61.54
C LEU A 216 -11.66 23.40 -61.15
N PRO A 217 -11.44 24.31 -62.13
CA PRO A 217 -11.40 25.75 -61.89
C PRO A 217 -12.81 26.37 -61.89
N ASN A 218 -12.92 27.65 -61.53
CA ASN A 218 -14.16 28.43 -61.62
C ASN A 218 -14.52 28.91 -63.04
N ASN A 219 -13.74 28.54 -64.06
CA ASN A 219 -13.99 28.95 -65.43
C ASN A 219 -13.70 27.78 -66.39
N ILE A 220 -14.72 26.95 -66.58
CA ILE A 220 -14.68 25.79 -67.47
C ILE A 220 -15.38 26.10 -68.80
N GLY A 221 -14.98 25.39 -69.85
CA GLY A 221 -15.63 25.41 -71.15
C GLY A 221 -15.75 24.01 -71.75
N PHE A 222 -16.74 23.83 -72.63
CA PHE A 222 -16.96 22.61 -73.38
C PHE A 222 -16.39 22.77 -74.79
N LYS A 223 -15.18 22.27 -75.01
CA LYS A 223 -14.54 22.27 -76.32
C LYS A 223 -15.05 21.09 -77.13
N ILE A 224 -15.81 21.36 -78.18
CA ILE A 224 -16.29 20.31 -79.07
C ILE A 224 -15.14 19.89 -80.00
N THR A 225 -14.56 18.73 -79.72
CA THR A 225 -13.40 18.19 -80.46
C THR A 225 -13.83 17.49 -81.74
N SER A 226 -15.02 16.90 -81.76
CA SER A 226 -15.62 16.30 -82.95
C SER A 226 -17.14 16.39 -82.90
N LEU A 227 -17.78 16.55 -84.06
CA LEU A 227 -19.23 16.58 -84.19
C LEU A 227 -19.64 15.92 -85.50
N SER A 228 -20.55 14.95 -85.44
CA SER A 228 -20.98 14.21 -86.62
C SER A 228 -22.48 13.94 -86.61
N SER A 229 -23.06 13.93 -87.81
CA SER A 229 -24.43 13.48 -88.06
C SER A 229 -24.50 12.77 -89.41
N PRO A 230 -25.22 11.64 -89.52
CA PRO A 230 -25.52 11.02 -90.80
C PRO A 230 -26.51 11.86 -91.65
N GLY A 231 -27.05 12.97 -91.12
CA GLY A 231 -28.13 13.71 -91.75
C GLY A 231 -29.41 12.88 -91.87
N THR A 232 -30.38 13.37 -92.65
CA THR A 232 -31.67 12.68 -92.85
C THR A 232 -31.82 12.06 -94.25
N GLY A 233 -30.74 12.04 -95.02
CA GLY A 233 -30.73 11.52 -96.39
C GLY A 233 -31.61 12.37 -97.31
N LEU A 234 -32.68 11.78 -97.85
CA LEU A 234 -33.67 12.48 -98.70
C LEU A 234 -34.93 12.92 -97.92
N THR A 235 -35.01 12.61 -96.62
CA THR A 235 -36.19 12.92 -95.80
C THR A 235 -36.13 14.37 -95.35
N SER A 236 -37.09 15.20 -95.77
CA SER A 236 -37.20 16.56 -95.28
C SER A 236 -37.64 16.60 -93.82
N VAL A 237 -36.92 17.37 -93.02
CA VAL A 237 -37.22 17.67 -91.62
C VAL A 237 -37.30 19.19 -91.44
N ALA A 238 -38.02 19.64 -90.41
CA ALA A 238 -38.01 21.05 -90.05
C ALA A 238 -36.62 21.42 -89.53
N ILE A 239 -35.99 22.45 -90.11
CA ILE A 239 -34.70 22.96 -89.64
C ILE A 239 -34.95 24.26 -88.90
N ASP A 240 -34.74 24.26 -87.59
CA ASP A 240 -34.76 25.46 -86.76
C ASP A 240 -33.36 25.70 -86.18
N THR A 241 -32.75 26.85 -86.48
CA THR A 241 -31.43 27.19 -85.92
C THR A 241 -31.49 27.51 -84.44
N ALA A 242 -32.69 27.63 -83.86
CA ALA A 242 -32.90 27.72 -82.42
C ALA A 242 -32.87 26.35 -81.72
N ASP A 243 -32.99 25.22 -82.44
CA ASP A 243 -32.84 23.88 -81.85
C ASP A 243 -31.46 23.75 -81.20
N ALA A 244 -31.38 23.20 -79.98
CA ALA A 244 -30.17 23.19 -79.19
C ALA A 244 -29.55 21.79 -79.03
N LEU A 245 -28.24 21.76 -78.85
CA LEU A 245 -27.56 20.70 -78.12
C LEU A 245 -27.41 21.19 -76.68
N THR A 246 -28.12 20.54 -75.77
CA THR A 246 -28.02 20.83 -74.34
C THR A 246 -27.00 19.88 -73.71
N LEU A 247 -26.00 20.46 -73.04
CA LEU A 247 -24.99 19.74 -72.28
C LEU A 247 -25.29 19.88 -70.79
N ASP A 248 -25.68 18.78 -70.16
CA ASP A 248 -25.93 18.66 -68.74
C ASP A 248 -24.77 17.95 -68.04
N VAL A 249 -24.12 18.63 -67.11
CA VAL A 249 -23.14 18.05 -66.19
C VAL A 249 -23.83 17.69 -64.89
N SER A 250 -23.52 16.50 -64.37
CA SER A 250 -23.84 16.07 -63.01
C SER A 250 -22.64 15.39 -62.39
N THR A 251 -22.32 15.71 -61.14
CA THR A 251 -21.29 15.00 -60.38
C THR A 251 -21.88 14.10 -59.30
N ALA A 252 -21.09 13.13 -58.84
CA ALA A 252 -21.42 12.26 -57.72
C ALA A 252 -20.18 11.98 -56.86
N ASP A 253 -20.41 11.73 -55.57
CA ASP A 253 -19.44 11.25 -54.59
C ASP A 253 -18.15 12.09 -54.52
N LEU A 254 -18.31 13.42 -54.54
CA LEU A 254 -17.18 14.34 -54.55
C LEU A 254 -16.45 14.37 -53.20
N ALA A 255 -15.14 14.07 -53.22
CA ALA A 255 -14.23 14.33 -52.11
C ALA A 255 -12.99 15.09 -52.60
N VAL A 256 -12.54 16.07 -51.82
CA VAL A 256 -11.43 16.96 -52.20
C VAL A 256 -10.28 16.89 -51.20
N TYR A 257 -9.05 17.07 -51.69
CA TYR A 257 -7.87 17.28 -50.85
C TYR A 257 -7.44 18.74 -50.77
N THR A 258 -7.85 19.58 -51.73
CA THR A 258 -7.77 21.05 -51.62
C THR A 258 -8.96 21.67 -52.35
N ALA A 259 -9.58 22.70 -51.77
CA ALA A 259 -10.62 23.46 -52.45
C ALA A 259 -10.81 24.85 -51.84
N VAL A 260 -11.49 25.72 -52.59
CA VAL A 260 -12.11 26.95 -52.06
C VAL A 260 -13.61 26.78 -52.22
N THR A 261 -14.31 26.43 -51.14
CA THR A 261 -15.73 26.04 -51.16
C THR A 261 -16.42 26.36 -49.83
N ALA A 262 -17.75 26.37 -49.84
CA ALA A 262 -18.54 26.47 -48.61
C ALA A 262 -18.77 25.08 -48.03
N LEU A 263 -18.36 24.89 -46.77
CA LEU A 263 -18.51 23.64 -46.05
C LEU A 263 -19.87 23.60 -45.34
N THR A 264 -20.44 22.39 -45.27
CA THR A 264 -21.54 22.09 -44.37
C THR A 264 -20.99 21.52 -43.08
N THR A 265 -21.73 21.69 -41.99
CA THR A 265 -21.41 21.04 -40.71
C THR A 265 -21.34 19.52 -40.90
N GLN A 266 -20.26 18.90 -40.42
CA GLN A 266 -20.03 17.47 -40.55
C GLN A 266 -19.06 16.97 -39.48
N ASP A 267 -19.21 15.71 -39.10
CA ASP A 267 -18.28 15.05 -38.18
C ASP A 267 -17.00 14.64 -38.93
N ILE A 268 -15.86 14.98 -38.35
CA ILE A 268 -14.54 14.67 -38.93
C ILE A 268 -13.91 13.46 -38.25
N SER A 269 -14.12 13.31 -36.94
CA SER A 269 -13.52 12.22 -36.17
C SER A 269 -14.39 11.83 -34.98
N ASN A 270 -14.38 10.54 -34.65
CA ASN A 270 -14.91 10.02 -33.40
C ASN A 270 -14.04 8.84 -32.99
N ASP A 271 -13.43 8.92 -31.82
CA ASP A 271 -12.49 7.94 -31.33
C ASP A 271 -12.54 7.83 -29.79
N THR A 272 -12.05 6.74 -29.24
CA THR A 272 -11.87 6.56 -27.80
C THR A 272 -10.44 6.14 -27.53
N GLN A 273 -9.74 6.98 -26.79
CA GLN A 273 -8.37 6.75 -26.36
C GLN A 273 -8.37 6.14 -24.96
N TYR A 274 -7.43 5.24 -24.67
CA TYR A 274 -7.30 4.61 -23.36
C TYR A 274 -5.94 4.99 -22.75
N VAL A 275 -5.98 5.70 -21.63
CA VAL A 275 -4.79 6.10 -20.88
C VAL A 275 -4.46 4.99 -19.88
N ASP A 276 -3.22 4.52 -19.90
CA ASP A 276 -2.74 3.50 -18.97
C ASP A 276 -2.36 4.13 -17.62
N LEU A 277 -3.08 3.73 -16.56
CA LEU A 277 -2.83 4.16 -15.19
C LEU A 277 -2.13 3.07 -14.36
N SER A 278 -1.64 2.00 -14.99
CA SER A 278 -0.87 0.97 -14.28
C SER A 278 0.48 1.50 -13.78
N THR A 279 0.93 0.98 -12.65
CA THR A 279 2.23 1.28 -12.01
C THR A 279 3.38 0.43 -12.58
N GLY A 280 3.09 -0.45 -13.54
CA GLY A 280 4.05 -1.37 -14.15
C GLY A 280 4.27 -2.70 -13.41
N GLY A 281 3.52 -2.95 -12.33
CA GLY A 281 3.52 -4.21 -11.60
C GLY A 281 2.36 -5.14 -11.99
N SER A 282 1.80 -5.83 -11.00
CA SER A 282 0.69 -6.80 -11.16
C SER A 282 -0.67 -6.26 -10.69
N GLU A 283 -0.76 -4.95 -10.49
CA GLU A 283 -1.93 -4.26 -9.99
C GLU A 283 -3.01 -4.12 -11.08
N GLU A 284 -4.25 -4.45 -10.72
CA GLU A 284 -5.43 -4.36 -11.57
C GLU A 284 -6.42 -3.38 -10.95
N LEU A 285 -6.30 -2.10 -11.29
CA LEU A 285 -7.15 -1.04 -10.75
C LEU A 285 -8.50 -1.07 -11.48
N ARG A 286 -9.61 -1.10 -10.75
CA ARG A 286 -10.96 -1.21 -11.34
C ARG A 286 -11.74 0.08 -11.22
N GLU A 287 -11.58 0.76 -10.09
CA GLU A 287 -12.25 2.03 -9.82
C GLU A 287 -11.25 3.01 -9.19
N LEU A 288 -11.26 4.25 -9.67
CA LEU A 288 -10.45 5.33 -9.12
C LEU A 288 -11.32 6.54 -8.87
N MET A 289 -11.40 6.99 -7.63
CA MET A 289 -12.04 8.26 -7.29
C MET A 289 -10.97 9.32 -7.08
N PHE A 290 -11.13 10.48 -7.72
CA PHE A 290 -10.27 11.64 -7.48
C PHE A 290 -10.84 12.57 -6.41
N ASN A 291 -10.04 12.91 -5.41
CA ASN A 291 -10.29 14.08 -4.56
C ASN A 291 -10.07 15.35 -5.39
N THR A 292 -8.91 15.41 -6.06
CA THR A 292 -8.59 16.45 -7.04
C THR A 292 -7.97 15.85 -8.29
N ALA A 293 -8.30 16.42 -9.45
CA ALA A 293 -7.64 16.15 -10.71
C ALA A 293 -8.10 17.16 -11.76
N SER A 294 -7.18 17.58 -12.64
CA SER A 294 -7.49 18.43 -13.79
C SER A 294 -7.03 17.76 -15.07
N PHE A 295 -7.88 17.75 -16.09
CA PHE A 295 -7.49 17.43 -17.46
C PHE A 295 -7.24 18.74 -18.20
N ASP A 296 -5.96 19.11 -18.31
CA ASP A 296 -5.52 20.34 -18.92
C ASP A 296 -5.26 20.11 -20.41
N TYR A 297 -5.69 21.04 -21.25
CA TYR A 297 -5.62 20.88 -22.70
C TYR A 297 -5.15 22.14 -23.42
N GLU A 298 -4.47 21.93 -24.53
CA GLU A 298 -4.11 22.93 -25.54
C GLU A 298 -4.41 22.36 -26.93
N PHE A 299 -5.37 22.98 -27.62
CA PHE A 299 -5.82 22.55 -28.93
C PHE A 299 -5.55 23.64 -29.95
N THR A 300 -4.78 23.33 -30.98
CA THR A 300 -4.42 24.25 -32.06
C THR A 300 -5.03 23.77 -33.37
N SER A 301 -5.95 24.55 -33.92
CA SER A 301 -6.58 24.29 -35.21
C SER A 301 -5.89 25.07 -36.32
N THR A 302 -5.54 24.41 -37.42
CA THR A 302 -5.17 25.10 -38.68
C THR A 302 -6.35 25.26 -39.63
N LEU A 303 -7.52 24.76 -39.25
CA LEU A 303 -8.71 24.75 -40.10
C LEU A 303 -9.27 26.15 -40.30
N ALA A 304 -9.85 26.37 -41.48
CA ALA A 304 -10.47 27.64 -41.85
C ALA A 304 -11.90 27.84 -41.33
N GLU A 305 -12.45 26.85 -40.60
CA GLU A 305 -13.77 26.88 -39.97
C GLU A 305 -13.64 26.49 -38.50
N ASP A 306 -14.66 26.85 -37.71
CA ASP A 306 -14.71 26.51 -36.29
C ASP A 306 -14.90 25.00 -36.09
N LEU A 307 -14.33 24.47 -35.01
CA LEU A 307 -14.49 23.09 -34.57
C LEU A 307 -15.25 23.04 -33.24
N GLU A 308 -16.14 22.07 -33.10
CA GLU A 308 -16.71 21.64 -31.84
C GLU A 308 -16.09 20.28 -31.47
N LEU A 309 -15.36 20.24 -30.36
CA LEU A 309 -14.72 19.05 -29.84
C LEU A 309 -15.48 18.57 -28.60
N GLY A 310 -16.16 17.44 -28.69
CA GLY A 310 -16.72 16.74 -27.54
C GLY A 310 -15.65 15.88 -26.86
N ILE A 311 -15.39 16.14 -25.59
CA ILE A 311 -14.49 15.35 -24.74
C ILE A 311 -15.29 14.76 -23.60
N GLY A 312 -15.37 13.43 -23.57
CA GLY A 312 -16.02 12.66 -22.53
C GLY A 312 -15.07 11.73 -21.82
N PHE A 313 -15.42 11.37 -20.59
CA PHE A 313 -14.77 10.34 -19.80
C PHE A 313 -15.78 9.20 -19.57
N PRO A 314 -15.90 8.25 -20.51
CA PRO A 314 -16.86 7.15 -20.44
C PRO A 314 -16.82 6.40 -19.11
N GLY A 315 -17.99 6.17 -18.52
CA GLY A 315 -18.08 5.47 -17.22
C GLY A 315 -17.63 6.29 -16.02
N SER A 316 -17.30 7.58 -16.20
CA SER A 316 -17.09 8.48 -15.07
C SER A 316 -18.41 8.82 -14.37
N ASP A 317 -18.32 9.12 -13.08
CA ASP A 317 -19.44 9.56 -12.26
C ASP A 317 -19.01 10.74 -11.37
N LYS A 318 -19.56 11.92 -11.68
CA LYS A 318 -19.47 13.13 -10.88
C LYS A 318 -20.86 13.53 -10.39
N ASN A 319 -21.25 13.02 -9.23
CA ASN A 319 -22.57 13.24 -8.60
C ASN A 319 -23.76 12.69 -9.41
N GLY A 320 -23.61 11.50 -9.98
CA GLY A 320 -24.58 10.77 -10.80
C GLY A 320 -24.56 11.14 -12.29
N VAL A 321 -23.55 11.90 -12.74
CA VAL A 321 -23.46 12.42 -14.12
C VAL A 321 -22.06 12.16 -14.67
N GLU A 322 -22.00 11.64 -15.89
CA GLU A 322 -20.75 11.45 -16.61
C GLU A 322 -20.10 12.79 -16.97
N VAL A 323 -18.78 12.88 -16.87
CA VAL A 323 -18.04 14.07 -17.25
C VAL A 323 -17.91 14.12 -18.77
N ASP A 324 -18.64 15.04 -19.39
CA ASP A 324 -18.59 15.34 -20.81
C ASP A 324 -18.60 16.87 -21.01
N THR A 325 -17.80 17.38 -21.93
CA THR A 325 -17.66 18.80 -22.24
C THR A 325 -17.47 19.01 -23.73
N THR A 326 -18.19 19.99 -24.29
CA THR A 326 -17.95 20.48 -25.65
C THR A 326 -17.09 21.73 -25.63
N ILE A 327 -15.99 21.72 -26.39
CA ILE A 327 -15.04 22.82 -26.51
C ILE A 327 -15.11 23.35 -27.94
N THR A 328 -15.41 24.64 -28.07
CA THR A 328 -15.38 25.33 -29.37
C THR A 328 -13.99 25.89 -29.64
N ILE A 329 -13.42 25.54 -30.78
CA ILE A 329 -12.10 25.99 -31.24
C ILE A 329 -12.32 26.84 -32.48
N PRO A 330 -12.17 28.17 -32.38
CA PRO A 330 -12.33 29.05 -33.53
C PRO A 330 -11.32 28.75 -34.65
N ALA A 331 -11.70 29.04 -35.89
CA ALA A 331 -10.85 28.85 -37.07
C ALA A 331 -9.43 29.44 -36.89
N GLY A 332 -8.41 28.61 -37.14
CA GLY A 332 -7.01 29.00 -37.10
C GLY A 332 -6.47 29.41 -35.71
N GLN A 333 -7.18 29.09 -34.61
CA GLN A 333 -6.81 29.50 -33.26
C GLN A 333 -6.31 28.34 -32.39
N THR A 334 -5.63 28.73 -31.32
CA THR A 334 -5.31 27.85 -30.19
C THR A 334 -6.27 28.15 -29.04
N VAL A 335 -6.88 27.11 -28.48
CA VAL A 335 -7.70 27.17 -27.27
C VAL A 335 -7.04 26.34 -26.17
N MET A 336 -6.92 26.94 -24.99
CA MET A 336 -6.41 26.28 -23.79
C MET A 336 -7.46 26.28 -22.69
N GLY A 337 -7.49 25.25 -21.88
CA GLY A 337 -8.41 25.16 -20.75
C GLY A 337 -8.15 23.94 -19.89
N ALA A 338 -9.10 23.68 -18.99
CA ALA A 338 -9.03 22.61 -18.01
C ALA A 338 -10.43 22.05 -17.75
N ILE A 339 -10.55 20.73 -17.68
CA ILE A 339 -11.74 20.01 -17.25
C ILE A 339 -11.48 19.49 -15.83
N SER A 340 -12.24 19.98 -14.85
CA SER A 340 -12.11 19.51 -13.45
C SER A 340 -12.70 18.11 -13.31
N LEU A 341 -11.87 17.18 -12.86
CA LEU A 341 -12.22 15.82 -12.47
C LEU A 341 -12.28 15.66 -10.94
N ASP A 342 -12.32 16.77 -10.19
CA ASP A 342 -12.47 16.73 -8.73
C ASP A 342 -13.75 16.00 -8.32
N ASN A 343 -13.68 15.16 -7.29
CA ASN A 343 -14.77 14.33 -6.77
C ASN A 343 -15.44 13.48 -7.86
N THR A 344 -14.65 12.94 -8.78
CA THR A 344 -15.14 12.09 -9.88
C THR A 344 -14.67 10.66 -9.65
N ILE A 345 -15.59 9.71 -9.76
CA ILE A 345 -15.30 8.27 -9.80
C ILE A 345 -15.08 7.89 -11.26
N LEU A 346 -14.06 7.08 -11.53
CA LEU A 346 -13.72 6.58 -12.85
C LEU A 346 -13.79 5.07 -12.87
N ASP A 347 -14.47 4.52 -13.88
CA ASP A 347 -14.45 3.10 -14.19
C ASP A 347 -13.26 2.79 -15.11
N LEU A 348 -12.33 1.98 -14.61
CA LEU A 348 -11.10 1.62 -15.30
C LEU A 348 -11.19 0.27 -16.03
N THR A 349 -12.38 -0.30 -16.13
CA THR A 349 -12.63 -1.66 -16.65
C THR A 349 -13.19 -1.69 -18.09
N THR A 350 -13.31 -0.53 -18.71
CA THR A 350 -14.09 -0.35 -19.95
C THR A 350 -13.31 -0.62 -21.24
N ASP A 351 -11.98 -0.77 -21.18
CA ASP A 351 -11.16 -1.10 -22.35
C ASP A 351 -11.43 -2.57 -22.79
N PRO A 352 -11.94 -2.80 -24.04
CA PRO A 352 -12.22 -4.15 -24.53
C PRO A 352 -11.01 -5.09 -24.60
N SER A 353 -9.80 -4.54 -24.59
CA SER A 353 -8.54 -5.29 -24.63
C SER A 353 -7.96 -5.60 -23.25
N GLN A 354 -8.36 -4.84 -22.22
CA GLN A 354 -7.88 -4.97 -20.84
C GLN A 354 -8.91 -4.37 -19.89
N ASP A 355 -9.56 -5.20 -19.08
CA ASP A 355 -10.67 -4.80 -18.20
C ASP A 355 -10.21 -4.21 -16.85
N HIS A 356 -9.05 -3.54 -16.82
CA HIS A 356 -8.52 -2.88 -15.63
C HIS A 356 -7.44 -1.83 -15.98
N SER A 357 -7.22 -0.88 -15.08
CA SER A 357 -6.16 0.13 -15.09
C SER A 357 -6.14 1.04 -16.33
N LYS A 358 -7.24 1.12 -17.10
CA LYS A 358 -7.35 1.92 -18.32
C LYS A 358 -8.42 3.00 -18.17
N LEU A 359 -8.04 4.25 -18.32
CA LEU A 359 -8.97 5.38 -18.32
C LEU A 359 -9.44 5.67 -19.77
N PRO A 360 -10.72 5.47 -20.11
CA PRO A 360 -11.26 5.86 -21.40
C PRO A 360 -11.43 7.39 -21.52
N ILE A 361 -11.07 7.93 -22.68
CA ILE A 361 -11.31 9.32 -23.08
C ILE A 361 -11.94 9.30 -24.47
N SER A 362 -13.22 9.64 -24.57
CA SER A 362 -13.92 9.73 -25.85
C SER A 362 -13.74 11.12 -26.45
N VAL A 363 -13.32 11.18 -27.70
CA VAL A 363 -13.08 12.42 -28.45
C VAL A 363 -13.91 12.40 -29.72
N SER A 364 -14.77 13.39 -29.89
CA SER A 364 -15.56 13.60 -31.11
C SER A 364 -15.33 15.01 -31.64
N ALA A 365 -15.09 15.14 -32.94
CA ALA A 365 -14.80 16.42 -33.58
C ALA A 365 -15.80 16.70 -34.71
N THR A 366 -16.51 17.82 -34.60
CA THR A 366 -17.47 18.30 -35.59
C THR A 366 -16.99 19.63 -36.16
N LEU A 367 -16.88 19.71 -37.48
CA LEU A 367 -16.62 20.97 -38.18
C LEU A 367 -17.91 21.76 -38.29
N VAL A 368 -17.88 23.04 -37.93
CA VAL A 368 -19.04 23.93 -38.02
C VAL A 368 -18.89 24.81 -39.25
N GLY A 369 -19.58 24.46 -40.33
CA GLY A 369 -19.51 25.22 -41.58
C GLY A 369 -20.19 26.60 -41.47
N SER A 370 -19.44 27.68 -41.72
CA SER A 370 -19.99 29.04 -41.71
C SER A 370 -20.92 29.36 -42.90
N GLY A 371 -20.90 28.51 -43.94
CA GLY A 371 -21.58 28.75 -45.22
C GLY A 371 -20.85 29.74 -46.13
N ASN A 372 -19.72 30.31 -45.70
CA ASN A 372 -18.84 31.12 -46.54
C ASN A 372 -17.87 30.22 -47.32
N GLN A 373 -17.34 30.72 -48.45
CA GLN A 373 -16.26 30.02 -49.13
C GLN A 373 -14.96 30.19 -48.35
N VAL A 374 -14.38 29.06 -47.94
CA VAL A 374 -13.10 28.97 -47.24
C VAL A 374 -12.12 28.12 -48.02
N SER A 375 -10.83 28.35 -47.82
CA SER A 375 -9.78 27.48 -48.35
C SER A 375 -9.63 26.29 -47.42
N ILE A 376 -9.63 25.09 -47.99
CA ILE A 376 -9.37 23.84 -47.27
C ILE A 376 -8.17 23.14 -47.87
N ASP A 377 -7.38 22.51 -47.00
CA ASP A 377 -6.30 21.61 -47.35
C ASP A 377 -6.40 20.33 -46.52
N SER A 378 -6.20 19.17 -47.14
CA SER A 378 -6.20 17.87 -46.45
C SER A 378 -5.10 17.73 -45.40
N SER A 379 -4.07 18.57 -45.46
CA SER A 379 -3.03 18.69 -44.45
C SER A 379 -3.43 19.55 -43.26
N ASP A 380 -4.57 20.25 -43.33
CA ASP A 380 -5.12 20.93 -42.16
C ASP A 380 -5.43 19.91 -41.06
N ALA A 381 -5.13 20.31 -39.83
CA ALA A 381 -5.23 19.42 -38.68
C ALA A 381 -5.64 20.17 -37.43
N LEU A 382 -6.22 19.41 -36.50
CA LEU A 382 -6.34 19.78 -35.11
C LEU A 382 -5.20 19.08 -34.35
N ASP A 383 -4.23 19.87 -33.92
CA ASP A 383 -3.17 19.40 -33.02
C ASP A 383 -3.66 19.52 -31.58
N MET A 384 -3.53 18.43 -30.82
CA MET A 384 -4.01 18.33 -29.45
C MET A 384 -2.88 17.95 -28.52
N THR A 385 -2.69 18.75 -27.48
CA THR A 385 -1.86 18.40 -26.34
C THR A 385 -2.74 18.37 -25.10
N PHE A 386 -2.63 17.31 -24.31
CA PHE A 386 -3.36 17.20 -23.05
C PHE A 386 -2.50 16.54 -21.97
N GLU A 387 -2.70 16.96 -20.73
CA GLU A 387 -2.07 16.37 -19.55
C GLU A 387 -3.06 16.27 -18.40
N MET A 388 -2.83 15.32 -17.49
CA MET A 388 -3.57 15.28 -16.23
C MET A 388 -2.69 15.79 -15.09
N THR A 389 -3.17 16.79 -14.37
CA THR A 389 -2.45 17.43 -13.26
C THR A 389 -3.22 17.32 -11.95
N ASN A 390 -2.53 17.62 -10.84
CA ASN A 390 -3.10 17.63 -9.49
C ASN A 390 -3.78 16.32 -9.07
N LEU A 391 -3.21 15.18 -9.49
CA LEU A 391 -3.75 13.86 -9.22
C LEU A 391 -3.67 13.53 -7.72
N GLN A 392 -4.81 13.59 -7.05
CA GLN A 392 -4.98 13.08 -5.69
C GLN A 392 -6.20 12.16 -5.69
N PHE A 393 -6.00 10.87 -5.43
CA PHE A 393 -7.13 9.96 -5.28
C PHE A 393 -7.84 10.19 -3.94
N GLY A 394 -9.13 9.89 -3.88
CA GLY A 394 -9.89 9.70 -2.65
C GLY A 394 -9.92 8.23 -2.27
N HIS A 395 -10.25 7.35 -3.22
CA HIS A 395 -10.13 5.90 -3.05
C HIS A 395 -9.79 5.19 -4.36
N ILE A 396 -9.28 3.98 -4.21
CA ILE A 396 -8.98 3.04 -5.29
C ILE A 396 -9.60 1.70 -4.93
N LYS A 397 -10.22 1.03 -5.91
CA LYS A 397 -10.65 -0.37 -5.79
C LYS A 397 -9.99 -1.22 -6.85
N GLY A 398 -9.72 -2.47 -6.52
CA GLY A 398 -9.16 -3.46 -7.44
C GLY A 398 -8.12 -4.34 -6.76
N PHE A 399 -7.26 -4.96 -7.55
CA PHE A 399 -6.18 -5.81 -7.05
C PHE A 399 -4.89 -4.99 -6.94
N PHE A 400 -4.29 -4.94 -5.74
CA PHE A 400 -3.07 -4.16 -5.48
C PHE A 400 -1.78 -4.97 -5.72
N GLY A 401 -1.84 -6.02 -6.55
CA GLY A 401 -0.70 -6.90 -6.82
C GLY A 401 -0.31 -7.79 -5.64
N THR A 402 0.66 -8.68 -5.85
CA THR A 402 1.29 -9.42 -4.75
C THR A 402 2.64 -8.79 -4.42
N GLN A 403 2.77 -8.21 -3.23
CA GLN A 403 4.02 -7.64 -2.75
C GLN A 403 4.34 -8.19 -1.36
N THR A 404 5.62 -8.45 -1.13
CA THR A 404 6.17 -8.76 0.19
C THR A 404 7.00 -7.56 0.63
N ILE A 405 6.57 -6.91 1.71
CA ILE A 405 7.31 -5.82 2.35
C ILE A 405 8.13 -6.45 3.47
N THR A 406 9.46 -6.35 3.40
CA THR A 406 10.34 -6.81 4.48
C THR A 406 10.33 -5.82 5.62
N ILE A 407 10.16 -6.32 6.84
CA ILE A 407 10.41 -5.56 8.08
C ILE A 407 11.90 -5.72 8.39
N ASP A 408 12.62 -4.60 8.36
CA ASP A 408 14.07 -4.61 8.62
C ASP A 408 14.37 -5.15 10.02
N ASN A 409 15.43 -5.96 10.10
CA ASN A 409 15.84 -6.54 11.38
C ASN A 409 16.34 -5.46 12.34
N GLY A 410 15.75 -5.41 13.53
CA GLY A 410 16.23 -4.66 14.69
C GLY A 410 16.81 -5.59 15.75
N SER A 411 17.68 -5.05 16.62
CA SER A 411 18.16 -5.78 17.79
C SER A 411 18.17 -4.90 19.03
N VAL A 412 17.72 -5.47 20.13
CA VAL A 412 17.69 -4.85 21.45
C VAL A 412 18.63 -5.67 22.35
N PRO A 413 19.71 -5.08 22.90
CA PRO A 413 20.52 -5.76 23.90
C PRO A 413 19.67 -5.98 25.16
N LEU A 414 19.72 -7.19 25.70
CA LEU A 414 18.98 -7.52 26.93
C LEU A 414 19.95 -7.43 28.11
N SER A 415 20.36 -6.21 28.47
CA SER A 415 21.13 -5.96 29.69
C SER A 415 20.15 -5.73 30.84
N VAL A 416 19.99 -6.72 31.70
CA VAL A 416 19.13 -6.59 32.88
C VAL A 416 20.04 -6.64 34.10
N ASP A 417 20.25 -5.48 34.73
CA ASP A 417 21.21 -5.29 35.82
C ASP A 417 20.98 -6.25 37.00
N PHE A 418 19.72 -6.64 37.26
CA PHE A 418 19.47 -7.67 38.28
C PHE A 418 20.08 -9.00 37.85
N LEU A 419 19.90 -9.44 36.59
CA LEU A 419 20.42 -10.71 36.04
C LEU A 419 21.94 -10.84 36.07
N GLU A 420 22.70 -9.74 36.10
CA GLU A 420 24.17 -9.78 36.17
C GLU A 420 24.70 -10.41 37.47
N ASN A 421 23.89 -10.44 38.53
CA ASN A 421 24.21 -11.07 39.80
C ASN A 421 23.69 -12.52 39.91
N PHE A 422 23.15 -13.09 38.83
CA PHE A 422 22.60 -14.44 38.79
C PHE A 422 23.43 -15.33 37.86
N ASP A 423 24.05 -16.38 38.42
CA ASP A 423 24.70 -17.46 37.65
C ASP A 423 23.71 -18.55 37.17
N GLY A 424 22.43 -18.34 37.50
CA GLY A 424 21.33 -19.27 37.27
C GLY A 424 20.55 -19.05 35.98
N THR A 425 19.48 -19.84 35.80
CA THR A 425 18.52 -19.68 34.70
C THR A 425 17.15 -19.32 35.24
N ILE A 426 16.44 -18.42 34.57
CA ILE A 426 15.05 -18.05 34.88
C ILE A 426 14.20 -18.27 33.63
N THR A 427 13.19 -19.11 33.72
CA THR A 427 12.20 -19.33 32.65
C THR A 427 10.86 -18.76 33.08
N PHE A 428 10.35 -17.79 32.32
CA PHE A 428 8.96 -17.36 32.42
C PHE A 428 8.06 -18.42 31.79
N SER A 429 7.11 -18.94 32.55
CA SER A 429 6.26 -20.07 32.12
C SER A 429 5.03 -19.63 31.32
N GLU A 430 4.57 -18.40 31.53
CA GLU A 430 3.37 -17.84 30.89
C GLU A 430 3.66 -16.50 30.16
N PRO A 431 4.72 -16.38 29.36
CA PRO A 431 4.99 -15.15 28.62
C PRO A 431 3.99 -14.99 27.46
N SER A 432 3.63 -13.74 27.16
CA SER A 432 2.79 -13.41 26.01
C SER A 432 3.25 -12.12 25.32
N ILE A 433 3.18 -12.13 23.99
CA ILE A 433 3.29 -10.92 23.16
C ILE A 433 1.97 -10.77 22.42
N SER A 434 1.30 -9.64 22.59
CA SER A 434 0.11 -9.27 21.83
C SER A 434 0.33 -8.01 21.03
N MET A 435 -0.28 -7.95 19.85
CA MET A 435 -0.30 -6.77 18.99
C MET A 435 -1.73 -6.37 18.70
N ASP A 436 -2.13 -5.20 19.18
CA ASP A 436 -3.43 -4.62 18.89
C ASP A 436 -3.37 -3.88 17.56
N ILE A 437 -4.11 -4.38 16.57
CA ILE A 437 -4.13 -3.88 15.21
C ILE A 437 -5.35 -2.98 15.03
N THR A 438 -5.13 -1.83 14.41
CA THR A 438 -6.18 -0.98 13.84
C THR A 438 -5.89 -0.81 12.35
N ASN A 439 -6.84 -1.22 11.50
CA ASN A 439 -6.66 -1.28 10.06
C ASN A 439 -7.83 -0.66 9.30
N SER A 440 -7.54 0.28 8.40
CA SER A 440 -8.52 0.90 7.47
C SER A 440 -8.28 0.53 6.00
N ILE A 441 -7.27 -0.30 5.72
CA ILE A 441 -6.92 -0.84 4.42
C ILE A 441 -7.80 -2.08 4.16
N GLY A 442 -8.63 -2.03 3.12
CA GLY A 442 -9.60 -3.08 2.81
C GLY A 442 -9.04 -4.22 1.97
N LEU A 443 -8.00 -4.89 2.45
CA LEU A 443 -7.41 -6.06 1.78
C LEU A 443 -6.70 -7.00 2.76
N PRO A 444 -6.63 -8.30 2.45
CA PRO A 444 -5.97 -9.29 3.29
C PRO A 444 -4.46 -9.08 3.28
N ILE A 445 -3.92 -8.77 4.46
CA ILE A 445 -2.48 -8.60 4.69
C ILE A 445 -2.05 -9.61 5.75
N GLU A 446 -1.02 -10.40 5.46
CA GLU A 446 -0.45 -11.35 6.40
C GLU A 446 0.85 -10.80 7.00
N LEU A 447 0.98 -10.91 8.32
CA LEU A 447 2.19 -10.63 9.08
C LEU A 447 2.87 -11.96 9.42
N ALA A 448 4.08 -12.14 8.91
CA ALA A 448 5.01 -13.20 9.31
C ALA A 448 6.10 -12.57 10.19
N LEU A 449 6.06 -12.84 11.51
CA LEU A 449 6.97 -12.24 12.48
C LEU A 449 8.20 -13.13 12.69
N ASP A 450 9.38 -12.58 12.44
CA ASP A 450 10.64 -13.20 12.82
C ASP A 450 11.10 -12.60 14.16
N PHE A 451 11.16 -13.43 15.19
CA PHE A 451 11.54 -12.99 16.54
C PHE A 451 12.44 -14.04 17.20
N ASP A 452 13.66 -13.63 17.51
CA ASP A 452 14.70 -14.49 18.07
C ASP A 452 15.31 -13.85 19.33
N SER A 453 15.59 -14.67 20.33
CA SER A 453 16.49 -14.31 21.42
C SER A 453 17.82 -15.02 21.23
N TYR A 454 18.92 -14.42 21.69
CA TYR A 454 20.26 -15.00 21.58
C TYR A 454 20.91 -15.16 22.94
N ALA A 455 21.59 -16.29 23.15
CA ALA A 455 22.47 -16.51 24.29
C ALA A 455 23.79 -17.12 23.79
N ASN A 456 24.91 -16.44 24.05
CA ASN A 456 26.24 -16.76 23.54
C ASN A 456 26.25 -17.06 22.03
N GLY A 457 25.47 -16.30 21.26
CA GLY A 457 25.30 -16.47 19.80
C GLY A 457 24.41 -17.64 19.36
N THR A 458 23.78 -18.37 20.28
CA THR A 458 22.78 -19.39 19.97
C THR A 458 21.38 -18.79 19.99
N ALA A 459 20.62 -18.96 18.90
CA ALA A 459 19.26 -18.44 18.78
C ALA A 459 18.22 -19.34 19.46
N SER A 460 17.19 -18.73 20.02
CA SER A 460 15.92 -19.36 20.39
C SER A 460 14.80 -18.57 19.73
N SER A 461 14.14 -19.20 18.75
CA SER A 461 13.14 -18.57 17.89
C SER A 461 11.74 -18.69 18.46
N LEU A 462 10.91 -17.68 18.21
CA LEU A 462 9.51 -17.66 18.59
C LEU A 462 8.71 -18.78 17.92
N ASN A 463 8.96 -19.07 16.63
CA ASN A 463 8.26 -20.10 15.85
C ASN A 463 6.72 -20.04 16.03
N GLY A 464 6.18 -18.83 15.94
CA GLY A 464 4.74 -18.57 16.02
C GLY A 464 4.03 -18.73 14.67
N PRO A 465 2.70 -18.63 14.65
CA PRO A 465 1.94 -18.61 13.40
C PRO A 465 2.06 -17.27 12.67
N ASP A 466 1.87 -17.31 11.35
CA ASP A 466 1.61 -16.12 10.56
C ASP A 466 0.15 -15.69 10.76
N PHE A 467 -0.09 -14.38 10.83
CA PHE A 467 -1.43 -13.84 11.09
C PHE A 467 -1.92 -12.99 9.92
N VAL A 468 -3.12 -13.28 9.43
CA VAL A 468 -3.87 -12.33 8.60
C VAL A 468 -4.40 -11.23 9.51
N LEU A 469 -4.01 -9.99 9.26
CA LEU A 469 -4.44 -8.82 10.01
C LEU A 469 -5.96 -8.65 9.87
N PRO A 470 -6.69 -8.22 10.91
CA PRO A 470 -8.09 -7.82 10.75
C PRO A 470 -8.17 -6.69 9.71
N TYR A 471 -9.14 -6.75 8.79
CA TYR A 471 -9.29 -5.76 7.73
C TYR A 471 -10.76 -5.49 7.41
N PRO A 472 -11.14 -4.24 7.11
CA PRO A 472 -12.50 -3.89 6.74
C PRO A 472 -12.89 -4.48 5.39
N THR A 473 -14.15 -4.89 5.26
CA THR A 473 -14.73 -5.36 4.00
C THR A 473 -15.63 -4.31 3.33
N ILE A 474 -15.80 -3.16 3.99
CA ILE A 474 -16.62 -2.04 3.52
C ILE A 474 -15.74 -0.79 3.44
N LEU A 475 -15.79 -0.11 2.29
CA LEU A 475 -15.00 1.10 2.03
C LEU A 475 -15.26 2.19 3.08
N GLY A 476 -14.19 2.66 3.72
CA GLY A 476 -14.23 3.73 4.71
C GLY A 476 -14.39 3.27 6.16
N ASP A 477 -14.61 1.97 6.40
CA ASP A 477 -14.63 1.41 7.75
C ASP A 477 -13.20 1.13 8.25
N THR A 478 -13.08 0.95 9.57
CA THR A 478 -11.86 0.53 10.25
C THR A 478 -12.17 -0.74 11.04
N GLU A 479 -11.32 -1.75 10.93
CA GLU A 479 -11.39 -2.95 11.75
C GLU A 479 -10.27 -2.98 12.77
N THR A 480 -10.55 -3.59 13.92
CA THR A 480 -9.55 -3.79 14.98
C THR A 480 -9.50 -5.25 15.40
N GLY A 481 -8.36 -5.67 15.94
CA GLY A 481 -8.22 -7.01 16.50
C GLY A 481 -6.85 -7.22 17.12
N THR A 482 -6.73 -8.25 17.94
CA THR A 482 -5.51 -8.55 18.68
C THR A 482 -4.88 -9.82 18.12
N LEU A 483 -3.61 -9.74 17.75
CA LEU A 483 -2.77 -10.89 17.46
C LEU A 483 -2.07 -11.29 18.76
N THR A 484 -1.90 -12.59 19.02
CA THR A 484 -1.27 -13.04 20.28
C THR A 484 -0.36 -14.21 20.03
N PHE A 485 0.87 -14.09 20.50
CA PHE A 485 1.86 -15.15 20.63
C PHE A 485 1.97 -15.53 22.10
N ASP A 486 1.68 -16.78 22.42
CA ASP A 486 1.75 -17.33 23.77
C ASP A 486 2.31 -18.76 23.75
N ASN A 487 2.38 -19.39 24.92
CA ASN A 487 2.91 -20.75 25.06
C ASN A 487 2.01 -21.85 24.43
N THR A 488 0.83 -21.49 23.89
CA THR A 488 -0.08 -22.43 23.23
C THR A 488 0.13 -22.48 21.72
N ASN A 489 0.67 -21.41 21.13
CA ASN A 489 0.84 -21.28 19.68
C ASN A 489 2.28 -20.97 19.23
N SER A 490 3.22 -20.81 20.17
CA SER A 490 4.61 -20.47 19.87
C SER A 490 5.58 -21.06 20.91
N GLN A 491 6.88 -20.93 20.65
CA GLN A 491 7.97 -21.29 21.55
C GLN A 491 8.45 -20.10 22.40
N ILE A 492 7.56 -19.18 22.71
CA ILE A 492 7.85 -17.94 23.45
C ILE A 492 8.52 -18.16 24.82
N THR A 493 8.30 -19.31 25.47
CA THR A 493 8.99 -19.68 26.73
C THR A 493 10.50 -19.86 26.53
N ASP A 494 10.94 -20.40 25.38
CA ASP A 494 12.36 -20.58 25.06
C ASP A 494 13.02 -19.23 24.77
N VAL A 495 12.25 -18.31 24.17
CA VAL A 495 12.65 -16.92 23.90
C VAL A 495 12.90 -16.15 25.20
N PHE A 496 12.04 -16.33 26.20
CA PHE A 496 12.15 -15.68 27.52
C PHE A 496 12.73 -16.58 28.61
N THR A 497 13.59 -17.53 28.25
CA THR A 497 14.44 -18.24 29.22
C THR A 497 15.79 -17.53 29.36
N LEU A 498 15.96 -16.80 30.46
CA LEU A 498 17.13 -15.97 30.76
C LEU A 498 18.27 -16.80 31.38
N PRO A 499 19.54 -16.40 31.21
CA PRO A 499 20.02 -15.17 30.57
C PRO A 499 20.00 -15.21 29.03
N LYS A 500 19.81 -14.03 28.42
CA LYS A 500 19.94 -13.78 26.97
C LYS A 500 20.78 -12.52 26.75
N ASP A 501 21.57 -12.50 25.69
CA ASP A 501 22.41 -11.36 25.30
C ASP A 501 21.58 -10.27 24.59
N SER A 502 20.65 -10.69 23.74
CA SER A 502 19.88 -9.79 22.88
C SER A 502 18.61 -10.44 22.36
N ILE A 503 17.66 -9.59 22.00
CA ILE A 503 16.51 -9.93 21.17
C ILE A 503 16.75 -9.35 19.77
N VAL A 504 16.40 -10.10 18.74
CA VAL A 504 16.36 -9.67 17.34
C VAL A 504 14.94 -9.85 16.84
N TYR A 505 14.39 -8.82 16.19
CA TYR A 505 13.07 -8.86 15.60
C TYR A 505 13.13 -8.42 14.14
N GLY A 506 12.21 -8.92 13.33
CA GLY A 506 12.05 -8.61 11.91
C GLY A 506 10.82 -9.31 11.36
N GLY A 507 10.76 -9.50 10.05
CA GLY A 507 9.70 -10.29 9.43
C GLY A 507 9.30 -9.81 8.05
N ALA A 508 8.11 -10.20 7.63
CA ALA A 508 7.56 -9.86 6.33
C ALA A 508 6.05 -9.59 6.41
N VAL A 509 5.60 -8.64 5.60
CA VAL A 509 4.20 -8.32 5.37
C VAL A 509 3.84 -8.71 3.95
N ASN A 510 2.93 -9.66 3.80
CA ASN A 510 2.46 -10.16 2.51
C ASN A 510 1.11 -9.52 2.16
N VAL A 511 1.10 -8.68 1.15
CA VAL A 511 -0.06 -7.95 0.64
C VAL A 511 -0.83 -8.83 -0.35
N ASN A 512 -2.16 -8.77 -0.27
CA ASN A 512 -3.07 -9.65 -1.02
C ASN A 512 -2.76 -11.14 -0.78
N HIS A 513 -2.57 -11.50 0.48
CA HIS A 513 -2.36 -12.88 0.88
C HIS A 513 -3.56 -13.76 0.45
N ASP A 514 -3.27 -14.95 -0.06
CA ASP A 514 -4.23 -16.00 -0.45
C ASP A 514 -5.49 -15.47 -1.17
N THR A 515 -5.29 -14.92 -2.36
CA THR A 515 -6.38 -14.40 -3.20
C THR A 515 -7.41 -15.45 -3.61
N ALA A 516 -7.10 -16.75 -3.50
CA ALA A 516 -8.07 -17.82 -3.74
C ALA A 516 -9.11 -17.90 -2.62
N THR A 517 -8.70 -17.64 -1.37
CA THR A 517 -9.58 -17.62 -0.20
C THR A 517 -10.26 -16.27 -0.01
N PHE A 518 -9.51 -15.18 -0.15
CA PHE A 518 -9.98 -13.82 0.21
C PHE A 518 -10.43 -12.96 -0.97
N GLY A 519 -10.16 -13.39 -2.21
CA GLY A 519 -10.53 -12.66 -3.43
C GLY A 519 -9.57 -11.53 -3.79
N THR A 520 -9.99 -10.70 -4.73
CA THR A 520 -9.22 -9.57 -5.29
C THR A 520 -9.99 -8.24 -5.28
N GLU A 521 -11.19 -8.23 -4.70
CA GLU A 521 -12.04 -7.04 -4.58
C GLU A 521 -11.62 -6.24 -3.35
N ASN A 522 -10.48 -5.55 -3.49
CA ASN A 522 -9.88 -4.80 -2.40
C ASN A 522 -10.10 -3.30 -2.58
N PHE A 523 -9.87 -2.54 -1.52
CA PHE A 523 -9.92 -1.09 -1.58
C PHE A 523 -8.93 -0.40 -0.64
N VAL A 524 -8.55 0.81 -1.01
CA VAL A 524 -7.82 1.76 -0.16
C VAL A 524 -8.37 3.17 -0.33
N THR A 525 -8.26 3.98 0.72
CA THR A 525 -8.49 5.43 0.69
C THR A 525 -7.17 6.18 0.85
N ASN A 526 -7.15 7.46 0.52
CA ASN A 526 -5.97 8.32 0.67
C ASN A 526 -5.53 8.56 2.14
N THR A 527 -6.33 8.11 3.11
CA THR A 527 -6.00 8.13 4.54
C THR A 527 -5.93 6.74 5.14
N SER A 528 -5.99 5.69 4.31
CA SER A 528 -5.93 4.32 4.81
C SER A 528 -4.55 4.04 5.39
N ALA A 529 -4.57 3.39 6.56
CA ALA A 529 -3.38 3.00 7.29
C ALA A 529 -3.67 1.79 8.17
N ILE A 530 -2.59 1.09 8.51
CA ILE A 530 -2.52 0.10 9.58
C ILE A 530 -1.65 0.69 10.68
N ALA A 531 -2.07 0.52 11.92
CA ALA A 531 -1.26 0.75 13.11
C ALA A 531 -1.30 -0.49 14.01
N GLY A 532 -0.17 -0.82 14.62
CA GLY A 532 -0.04 -1.89 15.59
C GLY A 532 0.56 -1.38 16.90
N ASP A 533 -0.11 -1.65 18.01
CA ASP A 533 0.37 -1.37 19.36
C ASP A 533 0.87 -2.68 20.00
N LEU A 534 2.07 -2.67 20.58
CA LEU A 534 2.69 -3.84 21.18
C LEU A 534 2.45 -3.88 22.68
N LEU A 535 2.05 -5.05 23.17
CA LEU A 535 2.02 -5.36 24.59
C LEU A 535 2.75 -6.69 24.81
N MET A 536 3.82 -6.65 25.59
CA MET A 536 4.53 -7.83 26.07
C MET A 536 4.30 -7.95 27.57
N GLU A 537 3.86 -9.12 28.01
CA GLU A 537 3.69 -9.45 29.43
C GLU A 537 4.54 -10.67 29.78
N LEU A 538 5.36 -10.52 30.83
CA LEU A 538 6.16 -11.58 31.42
C LEU A 538 5.75 -11.71 32.90
N PRO A 539 4.69 -12.49 33.20
CA PRO A 539 4.27 -12.76 34.57
C PRO A 539 5.34 -13.54 35.32
N PHE A 540 5.61 -13.22 36.58
CA PHE A 540 6.55 -13.93 37.45
C PHE A 540 6.00 -15.29 37.95
N THR A 541 5.30 -16.00 37.05
CA THR A 541 5.14 -17.45 37.09
C THR A 541 6.40 -18.05 36.47
N ILE A 542 7.38 -18.40 37.29
CA ILE A 542 8.72 -18.79 36.84
C ILE A 542 9.16 -20.17 37.33
N THR A 543 10.08 -20.78 36.60
CA THR A 543 11.01 -21.78 37.13
C THR A 543 12.40 -21.17 37.15
N ALA A 544 13.14 -21.33 38.23
CA ALA A 544 14.51 -20.83 38.31
C ALA A 544 15.41 -21.78 39.06
N THR A 545 16.69 -21.78 38.69
CA THR A 545 17.74 -22.53 39.39
C THR A 545 18.97 -21.66 39.54
N GLY A 546 19.65 -21.74 40.68
CA GLY A 546 20.91 -21.04 40.92
C GLY A 546 20.73 -19.54 41.15
N LEU A 547 19.62 -19.11 41.75
CA LEU A 547 19.43 -17.72 42.16
C LEU A 547 20.30 -17.42 43.37
N ALA A 548 21.14 -16.39 43.35
CA ALA A 548 22.01 -16.05 44.48
C ALA A 548 21.59 -14.72 45.14
N PHE A 549 21.61 -14.66 46.46
CA PHE A 549 21.33 -13.47 47.25
C PHE A 549 22.26 -13.43 48.47
N GLY A 550 22.75 -12.27 48.89
CA GLY A 550 23.60 -12.14 50.07
C GLY A 550 23.27 -10.91 50.88
N ASP A 551 23.21 -11.06 52.21
CA ASP A 551 23.00 -9.94 53.14
C ASP A 551 23.82 -10.11 54.42
N THR A 552 24.11 -9.00 55.08
CA THR A 552 24.87 -8.98 56.33
C THR A 552 23.97 -9.28 57.52
N LEU A 553 24.23 -10.38 58.23
CA LEU A 553 23.57 -10.71 59.49
C LEU A 553 24.06 -9.86 60.67
N ALA A 554 25.36 -9.56 60.71
CA ALA A 554 25.99 -8.70 61.71
C ALA A 554 27.30 -8.10 61.19
N ASP A 555 27.54 -6.82 61.44
CA ASP A 555 28.76 -6.08 61.04
C ASP A 555 29.68 -5.71 62.20
N ASP A 556 29.23 -5.90 63.45
CA ASP A 556 29.94 -5.56 64.69
C ASP A 556 29.92 -6.71 65.71
N LEU A 557 30.04 -7.95 65.21
CA LEU A 557 30.02 -9.15 66.01
C LEU A 557 31.16 -9.15 67.05
N ASP A 558 30.81 -9.34 68.34
CA ASP A 558 31.78 -9.47 69.43
C ASP A 558 31.45 -10.64 70.37
N LEU A 559 31.63 -11.85 69.86
CA LEU A 559 31.39 -13.07 70.64
C LEU A 559 32.40 -13.24 71.78
N SER A 560 33.67 -12.94 71.53
CA SER A 560 34.73 -13.00 72.55
C SER A 560 34.52 -11.98 73.68
N GLY A 561 34.07 -10.76 73.38
CA GLY A 561 33.72 -9.77 74.41
C GLY A 561 32.52 -10.15 75.30
N SER A 562 31.71 -11.12 74.84
CA SER A 562 30.57 -11.64 75.60
C SER A 562 30.94 -12.77 76.57
N VAL A 563 32.18 -13.25 76.52
CA VAL A 563 32.72 -14.28 77.42
C VAL A 563 33.49 -13.61 78.57
N PRO A 564 33.18 -13.91 79.85
CA PRO A 564 33.93 -13.38 80.99
C PRO A 564 35.43 -13.75 80.95
N GLU A 565 36.32 -12.83 81.33
CA GLU A 565 37.80 -13.00 81.25
C GLU A 565 38.36 -14.24 81.98
N ASN A 566 37.59 -14.85 82.88
CA ASN A 566 37.97 -16.02 83.66
C ASN A 566 37.36 -17.35 83.15
N MET A 567 36.74 -17.35 81.97
CA MET A 567 36.11 -18.53 81.38
C MET A 567 36.73 -18.87 80.03
N GLU A 568 36.81 -20.15 79.70
CA GLU A 568 37.24 -20.65 78.39
C GLU A 568 36.03 -21.19 77.62
N VAL A 569 35.94 -20.89 76.32
CA VAL A 569 34.88 -21.43 75.46
C VAL A 569 35.21 -22.87 75.08
N GLN A 570 34.32 -23.81 75.40
CA GLN A 570 34.47 -25.23 75.12
C GLN A 570 33.82 -25.63 73.79
N SER A 571 32.64 -25.07 73.50
CA SER A 571 31.91 -25.32 72.25
C SER A 571 31.09 -24.09 71.85
N ILE A 572 30.86 -23.93 70.55
CA ILE A 572 29.93 -22.95 70.00
C ILE A 572 28.86 -23.72 69.22
N GLN A 573 27.60 -23.49 69.55
CA GLN A 573 26.47 -23.95 68.74
C GLN A 573 25.79 -22.76 68.10
N LEU A 574 25.64 -22.78 66.78
CA LEU A 574 24.79 -21.82 66.07
C LEU A 574 23.38 -22.41 65.95
N PHE A 575 22.39 -21.58 66.20
CA PHE A 575 20.97 -21.90 66.03
C PHE A 575 20.41 -21.01 64.94
N MET A 576 20.03 -21.60 63.82
CA MET A 576 19.37 -20.89 62.74
C MET A 576 17.90 -21.31 62.69
N SER A 577 16.99 -20.34 62.72
CA SER A 577 15.57 -20.54 62.48
C SER A 577 15.18 -19.83 61.19
N ASN A 578 14.49 -20.51 60.29
CA ASN A 578 13.99 -19.97 59.04
C ASN A 578 12.46 -20.07 58.97
N THR A 579 11.81 -19.03 58.46
CA THR A 579 10.39 -19.04 58.11
C THR A 579 10.21 -18.43 56.72
N THR A 580 9.59 -19.14 55.78
CA THR A 580 9.41 -18.66 54.40
C THR A 580 7.99 -18.88 53.89
N THR A 581 7.46 -17.89 53.17
CA THR A 581 6.30 -18.04 52.28
C THR A 581 6.67 -17.96 50.81
N LEU A 582 7.97 -17.82 50.49
CA LEU A 582 8.47 -17.87 49.12
C LEU A 582 8.59 -19.34 48.66
N PRO A 583 8.12 -19.67 47.44
CA PRO A 583 8.24 -21.01 46.88
C PRO A 583 9.65 -21.29 46.32
N LEU A 584 10.67 -20.97 47.12
CA LEU A 584 12.09 -21.12 46.81
C LEU A 584 12.73 -22.10 47.80
N GLU A 585 13.39 -23.13 47.28
CA GLU A 585 14.31 -23.98 48.03
C GLU A 585 15.61 -23.18 48.21
N THR A 586 16.20 -23.19 49.40
CA THR A 586 17.34 -22.31 49.71
C THR A 586 18.46 -23.09 50.38
N THR A 587 19.71 -22.81 49.99
CA THR A 587 20.91 -23.22 50.71
C THR A 587 21.66 -21.95 51.12
N VAL A 588 21.94 -21.79 52.42
CA VAL A 588 22.62 -20.60 52.95
C VAL A 588 24.06 -20.93 53.33
N ALA A 589 25.01 -20.18 52.79
CA ALA A 589 26.38 -20.14 53.26
C ALA A 589 26.55 -18.98 54.26
N LEU A 590 26.78 -19.32 55.53
CA LEU A 590 27.19 -18.37 56.56
C LEU A 590 28.70 -18.13 56.46
N LYS A 591 29.10 -16.93 56.08
CA LYS A 591 30.50 -16.51 55.96
C LYS A 591 30.88 -15.57 57.08
N PHE A 592 31.90 -15.94 57.85
CA PHE A 592 32.41 -15.18 58.98
C PHE A 592 33.68 -14.44 58.57
N TYR A 593 33.78 -13.17 58.92
CA TYR A 593 34.90 -12.29 58.55
C TYR A 593 35.62 -11.72 59.77
N ASP A 594 36.94 -11.53 59.66
CA ASP A 594 37.72 -10.79 60.66
C ASP A 594 37.55 -9.26 60.53
N ALA A 595 38.19 -8.50 61.43
CA ALA A 595 38.16 -7.02 61.42
C ALA A 595 38.73 -6.38 60.14
N ASN A 596 39.46 -7.14 59.33
CA ASN A 596 40.06 -6.68 58.07
C ASN A 596 39.26 -7.16 56.84
N TRP A 597 38.06 -7.71 57.04
CA TRP A 597 37.20 -8.29 56.00
C TRP A 597 37.80 -9.51 55.28
N ASN A 598 38.70 -10.27 55.93
CA ASN A 598 39.09 -11.57 55.42
C ASN A 598 38.12 -12.63 55.91
N GLU A 599 37.63 -13.49 55.01
CA GLU A 599 36.83 -14.65 55.39
C GLU A 599 37.68 -15.59 56.25
N VAL A 600 37.21 -15.88 57.47
CA VAL A 600 37.90 -16.75 58.44
C VAL A 600 37.22 -18.11 58.59
N HIS A 601 35.92 -18.20 58.29
CA HIS A 601 35.15 -19.45 58.37
C HIS A 601 33.91 -19.39 57.48
N MET A 602 33.45 -20.55 57.00
CA MET A 602 32.21 -20.71 56.24
C MET A 602 31.46 -21.96 56.70
N GLU A 603 30.15 -21.86 56.89
CA GLU A 603 29.25 -22.99 57.09
C GLU A 603 28.13 -22.99 56.04
N THR A 604 27.89 -24.12 55.41
CA THR A 604 26.77 -24.28 54.47
C THR A 604 25.62 -25.01 55.14
N VAL A 605 24.43 -24.41 55.04
CA VAL A 605 23.19 -24.89 55.64
C VAL A 605 22.18 -25.10 54.54
N ASP A 606 21.79 -26.34 54.30
CA ASP A 606 20.66 -26.63 53.42
C ASP A 606 19.36 -26.27 54.17
N LEU A 607 18.81 -25.09 53.86
CA LEU A 607 17.50 -24.66 54.34
C LEU A 607 16.43 -25.37 53.52
N LEU A 608 16.29 -26.67 53.75
CA LEU A 608 15.14 -27.43 53.27
C LEU A 608 13.92 -26.94 54.04
N ILE A 609 13.15 -26.00 53.49
CA ILE A 609 11.73 -26.18 53.12
C ILE A 609 11.28 -24.91 52.36
N SER A 610 11.15 -25.03 51.04
CA SER A 610 10.39 -24.07 50.21
C SER A 610 8.93 -23.96 50.67
N GLY A 611 8.31 -22.79 50.53
CA GLY A 611 6.86 -22.68 50.66
C GLY A 611 6.17 -23.65 49.69
N VAL A 612 5.31 -24.55 50.18
CA VAL A 612 4.65 -25.54 49.30
C VAL A 612 3.55 -24.84 48.48
N PRO A 613 3.68 -24.75 47.14
CA PRO A 613 2.68 -24.10 46.32
C PRO A 613 1.43 -24.99 46.20
N ASN A 614 0.27 -24.36 46.04
CA ASN A 614 -0.96 -25.04 45.65
C ASN A 614 -0.97 -25.30 44.12
N ALA A 615 -2.08 -25.86 43.61
CA ALA A 615 -2.23 -26.18 42.19
C ALA A 615 -2.11 -24.98 41.23
N ASN A 616 -2.21 -23.73 41.73
CA ASN A 616 -2.05 -22.50 40.96
C ASN A 616 -0.64 -21.87 41.14
N GLY A 617 0.30 -22.58 41.76
CA GLY A 617 1.66 -22.09 42.00
C GLY A 617 1.80 -21.14 43.20
N ILE A 618 0.78 -21.00 44.05
CA ILE A 618 0.74 -20.03 45.16
C ILE A 618 0.97 -20.72 46.51
N VAL A 619 1.91 -20.20 47.30
CA VAL A 619 2.10 -20.60 48.70
C VAL A 619 1.03 -19.96 49.58
N THR A 620 0.34 -20.77 50.39
CA THR A 620 -0.79 -20.29 51.23
C THR A 620 -0.57 -20.43 52.73
N ALA A 621 0.56 -21.02 53.13
CA ALA A 621 0.99 -21.14 54.52
C ALA A 621 2.53 -21.12 54.59
N PRO A 622 3.13 -20.52 55.64
CA PRO A 622 4.58 -20.48 55.79
C PRO A 622 5.16 -21.87 56.09
N SER A 623 6.34 -22.10 55.57
CA SER A 623 7.23 -23.21 55.91
C SER A 623 8.24 -22.74 56.96
N THR A 624 8.61 -23.61 57.91
CA THR A 624 9.58 -23.28 58.98
C THR A 624 10.63 -24.37 59.13
N SER A 625 11.88 -23.99 59.37
CA SER A 625 13.00 -24.92 59.58
C SER A 625 13.92 -24.41 60.70
N ASP A 626 14.39 -25.32 61.56
CA ASP A 626 15.36 -25.03 62.62
C ASP A 626 16.60 -25.90 62.40
N VAL A 627 17.78 -25.28 62.34
CA VAL A 627 19.07 -25.94 62.18
C VAL A 627 19.99 -25.60 63.35
N THR A 628 20.67 -26.62 63.87
CA THR A 628 21.76 -26.45 64.84
C THR A 628 23.07 -26.86 64.20
N ILE A 629 24.09 -25.99 64.30
CA ILE A 629 25.43 -26.21 63.76
C ILE A 629 26.41 -26.24 64.93
N ASP A 630 27.08 -27.37 65.13
CA ASP A 630 28.08 -27.55 66.18
C ASP A 630 29.48 -27.19 65.67
N LEU A 631 30.08 -26.13 66.20
CA LEU A 631 31.42 -25.69 65.86
C LEU A 631 32.43 -26.14 66.91
N ASN A 632 33.55 -26.71 66.46
CA ASN A 632 34.64 -27.18 67.31
C ASN A 632 36.01 -26.91 66.68
N GLY A 633 37.07 -27.00 67.49
CA GLY A 633 38.46 -26.88 67.03
C GLY A 633 38.74 -25.55 66.32
N ALA A 634 39.31 -25.61 65.12
CA ALA A 634 39.70 -24.40 64.37
C ALA A 634 38.49 -23.53 63.95
N ALA A 635 37.33 -24.15 63.70
CA ALA A 635 36.10 -23.42 63.35
C ALA A 635 35.57 -22.59 64.53
N LEU A 636 35.68 -23.12 65.75
CA LEU A 636 35.35 -22.40 66.98
C LEU A 636 36.19 -21.14 67.13
N GLU A 637 37.52 -21.26 67.03
CA GLU A 637 38.44 -20.13 67.17
C GLU A 637 38.21 -19.06 66.10
N ALA A 638 37.94 -19.49 64.86
CA ALA A 638 37.65 -18.60 63.75
C ALA A 638 36.34 -17.82 63.94
N VAL A 639 35.26 -18.49 64.34
CA VAL A 639 33.95 -17.84 64.58
C VAL A 639 33.96 -16.98 65.84
N LEU A 640 34.65 -17.40 66.91
CA LEU A 640 34.79 -16.62 68.14
C LEU A 640 35.55 -15.30 67.91
N GLY A 641 36.50 -15.31 66.98
CA GLY A 641 37.29 -14.15 66.57
C GLY A 641 36.66 -13.30 65.45
N ALA A 642 35.55 -13.74 64.86
CA ALA A 642 34.89 -13.04 63.77
C ALA A 642 34.26 -11.72 64.24
N LYS A 643 34.23 -10.74 63.34
CA LYS A 643 33.66 -9.40 63.51
C LYS A 643 32.46 -9.11 62.61
N SER A 644 32.29 -9.88 61.54
CA SER A 644 31.08 -9.80 60.71
C SER A 644 30.63 -11.18 60.27
N VAL A 645 29.33 -11.31 59.98
CA VAL A 645 28.72 -12.51 59.39
C VAL A 645 27.83 -12.10 58.23
N ILE A 646 28.07 -12.70 57.06
CA ILE A 646 27.24 -12.55 55.88
C ILE A 646 26.54 -13.89 55.62
N ALA A 647 25.25 -13.85 55.32
CA ALA A 647 24.50 -14.99 54.82
C ALA A 647 24.36 -14.86 53.31
N GLU A 648 24.89 -15.83 52.56
CA GLU A 648 24.67 -15.96 51.11
C GLU A 648 23.74 -17.13 50.82
N ALA A 649 22.53 -16.85 50.35
CA ALA A 649 21.53 -17.82 49.92
C ALA A 649 21.72 -18.15 48.43
N THR A 650 21.79 -19.44 48.08
CA THR A 650 21.52 -19.96 46.74
C THR A 650 20.13 -20.59 46.73
N MET A 651 19.32 -20.27 45.73
CA MET A 651 17.90 -20.61 45.67
C MET A 651 17.50 -21.23 44.34
N ASP A 652 16.67 -22.27 44.42
CA ASP A 652 15.96 -22.86 43.28
C ASP A 652 14.45 -22.69 43.51
N THR A 653 13.63 -22.60 42.46
CA THR A 653 12.18 -22.68 42.66
C THR A 653 11.79 -24.08 43.17
N TYR A 654 10.60 -24.20 43.76
CA TYR A 654 10.08 -25.45 44.33
C TYR A 654 10.42 -26.69 43.49
N ASN A 655 10.82 -27.78 44.17
CA ASN A 655 11.18 -29.06 43.56
C ASN A 655 12.39 -28.96 42.62
N GLY A 656 13.46 -28.28 43.07
CA GLY A 656 14.71 -28.11 42.34
C GLY A 656 14.57 -27.43 40.97
N GLY A 657 13.67 -26.46 40.85
CA GLY A 657 13.46 -25.72 39.61
C GLY A 657 12.52 -26.38 38.60
N SER A 658 11.88 -27.52 38.94
CA SER A 658 11.11 -28.30 37.97
C SER A 658 9.64 -27.90 37.83
N ASP A 659 9.05 -27.28 38.86
CA ASP A 659 7.65 -26.86 38.86
C ASP A 659 7.55 -25.32 38.82
N PRO A 660 6.71 -24.74 37.93
CA PRO A 660 6.46 -23.31 37.90
C PRO A 660 5.82 -22.81 39.19
N VAL A 661 6.33 -21.69 39.71
CA VAL A 661 5.84 -21.06 40.94
C VAL A 661 5.51 -19.60 40.70
N LYS A 662 4.53 -19.06 41.44
CA LYS A 662 4.16 -17.64 41.38
C LYS A 662 4.84 -16.88 42.51
N LEU A 663 5.62 -15.86 42.15
CA LEU A 663 6.24 -14.97 43.13
C LEU A 663 5.28 -13.82 43.45
N ARG A 664 4.85 -13.76 44.72
CA ARG A 664 3.91 -12.75 45.22
C ARG A 664 4.62 -11.61 45.96
N THR A 665 4.04 -10.42 45.90
CA THR A 665 4.52 -9.20 46.60
C THR A 665 4.49 -9.31 48.12
N ASP A 666 3.59 -10.12 48.67
CA ASP A 666 3.46 -10.32 50.11
C ASP A 666 4.28 -11.49 50.67
N ALA A 667 5.10 -12.13 49.83
CA ALA A 667 5.89 -13.27 50.24
C ALA A 667 7.20 -12.85 50.95
N THR A 668 7.55 -13.54 52.03
CA THR A 668 8.71 -13.23 52.88
C THR A 668 9.62 -14.45 53.11
N ILE A 669 10.90 -14.19 53.39
CA ILE A 669 11.86 -15.12 53.99
C ILE A 669 12.43 -14.45 55.25
N GLY A 670 12.19 -15.03 56.41
CA GLY A 670 12.83 -14.66 57.67
C GLY A 670 13.94 -15.66 58.03
N ILE A 671 15.14 -15.18 58.32
CA ILE A 671 16.27 -15.96 58.83
C ILE A 671 16.73 -15.34 60.14
N SER A 672 16.67 -16.11 61.22
CA SER A 672 17.16 -15.71 62.55
C SER A 672 18.37 -16.55 62.92
N LEU A 673 19.48 -15.91 63.28
CA LEU A 673 20.69 -16.58 63.76
C LEU A 673 20.96 -16.23 65.22
N GLY A 674 21.05 -17.25 66.06
CA GLY A 674 21.52 -17.19 67.43
C GLY A 674 22.78 -18.02 67.62
N VAL A 675 23.51 -17.73 68.70
CA VAL A 675 24.67 -18.50 69.12
C VAL A 675 24.57 -18.87 70.58
N GLN A 676 25.06 -20.06 70.90
CA GLN A 676 25.21 -20.56 72.25
C GLN A 676 26.67 -20.92 72.48
N LEU A 677 27.27 -20.29 73.49
CA LEU A 677 28.63 -20.55 73.94
C LEU A 677 28.54 -21.43 75.19
N GLU A 678 29.10 -22.63 75.12
CA GLU A 678 29.36 -23.44 76.30
C GLU A 678 30.73 -23.04 76.83
N VAL A 679 30.78 -22.54 78.06
CA VAL A 679 32.01 -22.06 78.67
C VAL A 679 32.35 -22.89 79.90
N SER A 680 33.63 -23.08 80.17
CA SER A 680 34.10 -23.74 81.39
C SER A 680 34.79 -22.74 82.30
N LEU A 681 34.47 -22.81 83.58
CA LEU A 681 35.19 -22.11 84.65
C LEU A 681 35.90 -23.14 85.53
N THR A 682 37.23 -23.05 85.60
CA THR A 682 38.04 -23.79 86.59
C THR A 682 38.27 -22.88 87.79
N LEU A 683 37.66 -23.22 88.94
CA LEU A 683 37.67 -22.41 90.18
C LEU A 683 38.86 -22.68 91.09
#